data_AF-A0A9W8TKW3-F1
#
_entry.id   AF-A0A9W8TKW3-F1
#
_cell.length_a   1.000
_cell.length_b   1.000
_cell.length_c   1.000
_cell.angle_alpha   90.00
_cell.angle_beta   90.00
_cell.angle_gamma   90.00
#
_symmetry.space_group_name_H-M   'P 1'
#
loop_
_entity.id
_entity.type
_entity.pdbx_description
1 polymer ?
#
loop_
_entity_poly.entity_id
_entity_poly.type
_entity_poly.pdbx_seq_one_letter_code
_entity_poly.pdbx_strand_id
1 'polypeptide(L)'
;MASLEALGLAANIIQLVDFVGKLVTSAKSLYKSSQQASAGTLVLQDVANDLTRLSNAILSPDEQKTESLKQLAQSAKQITGSLLALLDDMRIKGRKTKWKSFLLAAKEVRNEEAVASITGSITHIQTQMILHFQYQFKKDIESIQLNIQKLQESSDRLQFNNAHEFDKLRVDLLDVFHTINTSGRNTPDERHGEICKMLGVLKLEHLMIGDVHTISQKLPDYTSKVTTLGRDLDTIADTQAIIESFWFDRFTAREDNVPEAYAKTYEWVLRGVLSDGTTEIGFPSWLQSGDGIFWVRGKAGSGKSTLMKFINRHPTTLQHLRSWAGSQQLVTGKYYFWNSGTDLHRSQEGLLRSLVFQILRQCPELTILAQRVLVSAMNQSGLKHPSKDGHAMSKALSPKDIGKYWNLCQLTEILENILRHDETKKFFFTIDGIDECEAQYTEDHQHLVDILEKLVASHNVKICVSSRPWTVFMDAFNQDTDRTLKLEDLTKNDIRSYITEKFKAHNQYTRLTRSNAAYFSLVDDVVEKSQGVFLWVFLVVRELLDGLTYHDTIKVMRQRVNSFPDTLEKVFQHMLGPIPKVYRPHTARIFKVAMSYDSPLPMILYSFLEDISNDPSIVQQKIHQPLEMPEFLERQDRMQRRLDAYCKGLLEIVVPTEETGSCFSITTEVNFLHQSVRDFLLSGTAIPTQEPTDEDTWLQLCQAIALLFKRFPLSKRWKRMLLAKPLVYYAKKAQDNGTDCRTINKIISDAYDIVDPWEGSIPHHLLAFEAMEVGLKDFIKFKIMSLAESDILPFVRYCLTSARGRTPEMASWVISCVEKRRPSSKVISKETGFDSYFR
;
A
#
# COMPACT_ATOMS: atom_id res chain seq x y z
N MET A 1 -17.86 -11.65 19.52
CA MET A 1 -19.09 -12.34 19.98
C MET A 1 -18.90 -13.06 21.31
N ALA A 2 -17.83 -13.85 21.52
CA ALA A 2 -17.56 -14.52 22.80
C ALA A 2 -17.54 -13.59 24.05
N SER A 3 -17.13 -12.33 23.91
CA SER A 3 -17.16 -11.33 25.00
C SER A 3 -18.58 -10.91 25.39
N LEU A 4 -19.50 -10.76 24.42
CA LEU A 4 -20.90 -10.39 24.64
C LEU A 4 -21.70 -11.50 25.33
N GLU A 5 -21.43 -12.76 25.01
CA GLU A 5 -22.06 -13.90 25.68
C GLU A 5 -21.54 -14.12 27.11
N ALA A 6 -20.25 -13.81 27.34
CA ALA A 6 -19.67 -13.77 28.68
C ALA A 6 -20.26 -12.62 29.52
N LEU A 7 -20.45 -11.44 28.92
CA LEU A 7 -21.14 -10.29 29.50
C LEU A 7 -22.60 -10.61 29.87
N GLY A 8 -23.34 -11.29 29.00
CA GLY A 8 -24.72 -11.70 29.25
C GLY A 8 -24.86 -12.70 30.40
N LEU A 9 -23.97 -13.70 30.46
CA LEU A 9 -23.93 -14.64 31.60
C LEU A 9 -23.61 -13.91 32.91
N ALA A 10 -22.62 -13.02 32.88
CA ALA A 10 -22.20 -12.28 34.05
C ALA A 10 -23.28 -11.29 34.52
N ALA A 11 -24.06 -10.69 33.61
CA ALA A 11 -25.24 -9.87 33.92
C ALA A 11 -26.31 -10.66 34.69
N ASN A 12 -26.59 -11.90 34.28
CA ASN A 12 -27.56 -12.78 34.95
C ASN A 12 -27.09 -13.16 36.37
N ILE A 13 -25.79 -13.44 36.52
CA ILE A 13 -25.19 -13.71 37.84
C ILE A 13 -25.28 -12.44 38.72
N ILE A 14 -25.04 -11.25 38.16
CA ILE A 14 -25.17 -9.97 38.88
C ILE A 14 -26.59 -9.77 39.38
N GLN A 15 -27.59 -9.97 38.52
CA GLN A 15 -29.00 -9.77 38.88
C GLN A 15 -29.42 -10.72 40.00
N LEU A 16 -28.98 -11.97 39.94
CA LEU A 16 -29.23 -12.96 41.00
C LEU A 16 -28.57 -12.53 42.32
N VAL A 17 -27.29 -12.15 42.28
CA VAL A 17 -26.53 -11.77 43.47
C VAL A 17 -27.05 -10.47 44.10
N ASP A 18 -27.44 -9.47 43.30
CA ASP A 18 -28.07 -8.22 43.76
C ASP A 18 -29.46 -8.50 44.38
N PHE A 19 -30.28 -9.34 43.74
CA PHE A 19 -31.58 -9.74 44.26
C PHE A 19 -31.45 -10.46 45.61
N VAL A 20 -30.54 -11.44 45.71
CA VAL A 20 -30.29 -12.19 46.95
C VAL A 20 -29.72 -11.26 48.03
N GLY A 21 -28.79 -10.37 47.68
CA GLY A 21 -28.23 -9.39 48.62
C GLY A 21 -29.29 -8.44 49.19
N LYS A 22 -30.19 -7.92 48.35
CA LYS A 22 -31.33 -7.08 48.76
C LYS A 22 -32.33 -7.85 49.61
N LEU A 23 -32.60 -9.11 49.28
CA LEU A 23 -33.49 -9.98 50.05
C LEU A 23 -32.96 -10.20 51.48
N VAL A 24 -31.68 -10.54 51.61
CA VAL A 24 -31.01 -10.75 52.91
C VAL A 24 -30.94 -9.45 53.71
N THR A 25 -30.63 -8.32 53.07
CA THR A 25 -30.55 -7.00 53.75
C THR A 25 -31.92 -6.52 54.21
N SER A 26 -32.95 -6.68 53.37
CA SER A 26 -34.34 -6.35 53.71
C SER A 26 -34.82 -7.21 54.87
N ALA A 27 -34.48 -8.50 54.88
CA ALA A 27 -34.75 -9.37 56.02
C ALA A 27 -34.08 -8.91 57.31
N LYS A 28 -32.81 -8.48 57.25
CA LYS A 28 -32.06 -7.95 58.39
C LYS A 28 -32.61 -6.60 58.88
N SER A 29 -33.19 -5.79 58.00
CA SER A 29 -33.83 -4.51 58.37
C SER A 29 -35.20 -4.70 59.02
N LEU A 30 -36.04 -5.57 58.46
CA LEU A 30 -37.34 -5.98 59.03
C LEU A 30 -37.19 -6.70 60.38
N TYR A 31 -36.03 -7.33 60.61
CA TYR A 31 -35.64 -7.88 61.92
C TYR A 31 -35.47 -6.79 63.00
N LYS A 32 -35.02 -5.57 62.63
CA LYS A 32 -34.79 -4.46 63.57
C LYS A 32 -36.02 -3.57 63.80
N SER A 33 -36.92 -3.45 62.82
CA SER A 33 -38.13 -2.62 62.88
C SER A 33 -39.37 -3.46 63.18
N SER A 34 -39.55 -3.84 64.44
CA SER A 34 -40.72 -4.58 64.89
C SER A 34 -41.94 -3.67 65.06
N GLN A 35 -42.80 -3.55 64.04
CA GLN A 35 -44.28 -3.57 64.16
C GLN A 35 -44.99 -3.25 62.82
N GLN A 36 -45.91 -4.15 62.45
CA GLN A 36 -46.97 -4.05 61.41
C GLN A 36 -46.60 -4.20 59.93
N ALA A 37 -47.03 -5.33 59.33
CA ALA A 37 -47.86 -5.39 58.10
C ALA A 37 -48.16 -6.85 57.72
N SER A 38 -49.29 -7.10 57.05
CA SER A 38 -50.00 -8.38 57.03
C SER A 38 -50.05 -9.12 55.67
N ALA A 39 -49.11 -8.87 54.75
CA ALA A 39 -49.15 -9.34 53.36
C ALA A 39 -48.13 -10.46 52.99
N GLY A 40 -47.83 -11.40 53.89
CA GLY A 40 -46.61 -12.24 53.79
C GLY A 40 -46.65 -13.54 52.97
N THR A 41 -47.79 -14.03 52.48
CA THR A 41 -47.88 -15.40 51.91
C THR A 41 -47.80 -15.44 50.38
N LEU A 42 -48.26 -14.41 49.66
CA LEU A 42 -48.12 -14.30 48.20
C LEU A 42 -46.68 -13.98 47.78
N VAL A 43 -45.99 -13.14 48.56
CA VAL A 43 -44.61 -12.69 48.32
C VAL A 43 -43.59 -13.85 48.34
N LEU A 44 -43.82 -14.91 49.12
CA LEU A 44 -42.88 -16.05 49.20
C LEU A 44 -42.89 -16.91 47.94
N GLN A 45 -44.06 -17.11 47.34
CA GLN A 45 -44.19 -17.84 46.08
C GLN A 45 -43.51 -17.05 44.96
N ASP A 46 -43.73 -15.73 44.93
CA ASP A 46 -43.16 -14.83 43.93
C ASP A 46 -41.62 -14.76 44.05
N VAL A 47 -41.08 -14.64 45.27
CA VAL A 47 -39.63 -14.62 45.53
C VAL A 47 -38.97 -15.97 45.17
N ALA A 48 -39.60 -17.10 45.50
CA ALA A 48 -39.09 -18.43 45.14
C ALA A 48 -39.13 -18.67 43.62
N ASN A 49 -40.18 -18.19 42.95
CA ASN A 49 -40.31 -18.23 41.49
C ASN A 49 -39.25 -17.34 40.82
N ASP A 50 -39.01 -16.13 41.35
CA ASP A 50 -37.98 -15.21 40.85
C ASP A 50 -36.55 -15.77 41.04
N LEU A 51 -36.26 -16.39 42.19
CA LEU A 51 -35.00 -17.10 42.45
C LEU A 51 -34.78 -18.26 41.48
N THR A 52 -35.82 -19.06 41.25
CA THR A 52 -35.77 -20.20 40.32
C THR A 52 -35.57 -19.72 38.88
N ARG A 53 -36.26 -18.65 38.47
CA ARG A 53 -36.10 -18.03 37.14
C ARG A 53 -34.68 -17.51 36.93
N LEU A 54 -34.14 -16.73 37.88
CA LEU A 54 -32.79 -16.17 37.78
C LEU A 54 -31.70 -17.25 37.85
N SER A 55 -31.88 -18.29 38.64
CA SER A 55 -30.99 -19.46 38.69
C SER A 55 -30.96 -20.22 37.35
N ASN A 56 -32.12 -20.41 36.73
CA ASN A 56 -32.25 -21.09 35.44
C ASN A 56 -31.72 -20.24 34.27
N ALA A 57 -31.73 -18.90 34.39
CA ALA A 57 -31.13 -17.98 33.43
C ALA A 57 -29.59 -18.04 33.39
N ILE A 58 -28.95 -18.67 34.39
CA ILE A 58 -27.53 -19.04 34.39
C ILE A 58 -27.40 -20.39 33.63
N LEU A 59 -27.37 -20.33 32.29
CA LEU A 59 -27.29 -21.51 31.42
C LEU A 59 -26.09 -22.43 31.75
N SER A 60 -26.24 -23.74 31.42
CA SER A 60 -25.18 -24.76 31.49
C SER A 60 -23.97 -24.34 30.64
N PRO A 61 -22.73 -24.48 31.12
CA PRO A 61 -21.55 -23.95 30.45
C PRO A 61 -21.26 -24.73 29.15
N ASP A 62 -21.38 -24.05 28.01
CA ASP A 62 -20.77 -24.48 26.76
C ASP A 62 -19.24 -24.31 26.83
N GLU A 63 -18.49 -25.10 26.06
CA GLU A 63 -17.04 -25.34 26.27
C GLU A 63 -16.14 -24.10 26.18
N GLN A 64 -16.59 -22.99 25.60
CA GLN A 64 -15.75 -21.84 25.23
C GLN A 64 -15.63 -20.70 26.27
N LYS A 65 -16.19 -20.82 27.49
CA LYS A 65 -16.13 -19.75 28.52
C LYS A 65 -14.91 -19.86 29.45
N THR A 66 -14.40 -18.73 29.95
CA THR A 66 -13.30 -18.62 30.93
C THR A 66 -13.60 -19.40 32.21
N GLU A 67 -12.64 -20.22 32.67
CA GLU A 67 -12.77 -21.11 33.84
C GLU A 67 -13.28 -20.40 35.10
N SER A 68 -12.88 -19.14 35.30
CA SER A 68 -13.31 -18.30 36.42
C SER A 68 -14.81 -17.95 36.41
N LEU A 69 -15.42 -17.73 35.25
CA LEU A 69 -16.86 -17.47 35.12
C LEU A 69 -17.69 -18.74 35.37
N LYS A 70 -17.16 -19.92 34.99
CA LYS A 70 -17.79 -21.22 35.27
C LYS A 70 -17.84 -21.48 36.78
N GLN A 71 -16.74 -21.21 37.48
CA GLN A 71 -16.67 -21.33 38.94
C GLN A 71 -17.63 -20.37 39.65
N LEU A 72 -17.68 -19.10 39.23
CA LEU A 72 -18.63 -18.11 39.79
C LEU A 72 -20.09 -18.49 39.55
N ALA A 73 -20.42 -18.99 38.36
CA ALA A 73 -21.76 -19.47 38.03
C ALA A 73 -22.17 -20.68 38.89
N GLN A 74 -21.24 -21.61 39.14
CA GLN A 74 -21.47 -22.75 40.02
C GLN A 74 -21.68 -22.33 41.48
N SER A 75 -20.85 -21.42 42.01
CA SER A 75 -21.01 -20.89 43.37
C SER A 75 -22.33 -20.13 43.54
N ALA A 76 -22.74 -19.33 42.55
CA ALA A 76 -24.03 -18.64 42.57
C ALA A 76 -25.23 -19.61 42.53
N LYS A 77 -25.13 -20.69 41.73
CA LYS A 77 -26.14 -21.78 41.73
C LYS A 77 -26.20 -22.50 43.07
N GLN A 78 -25.06 -22.78 43.69
CA GLN A 78 -24.99 -23.47 44.98
C GLN A 78 -25.68 -22.65 46.10
N ILE A 79 -25.42 -21.34 46.16
CA ILE A 79 -26.07 -20.43 47.12
C ILE A 79 -27.58 -20.38 46.90
N THR A 80 -28.01 -20.31 45.63
CA THR A 80 -29.43 -20.29 45.28
C THR A 80 -30.12 -21.60 45.66
N GLY A 81 -29.45 -22.74 45.44
CA GLY A 81 -29.91 -24.05 45.88
C GLY A 81 -30.06 -24.16 47.40
N SER A 82 -29.09 -23.63 48.17
CA SER A 82 -29.19 -23.58 49.63
C SER A 82 -30.34 -22.68 50.12
N LEU A 83 -30.57 -21.54 49.47
CA LEU A 83 -31.70 -20.64 49.76
C LEU A 83 -33.06 -21.26 49.42
N LEU A 84 -33.17 -21.94 48.28
CA LEU A 84 -34.38 -22.67 47.87
C LEU A 84 -34.66 -23.85 48.81
N ALA A 85 -33.64 -24.61 49.21
CA ALA A 85 -33.78 -25.70 50.17
C ALA A 85 -34.23 -25.20 51.55
N LEU A 86 -33.71 -24.04 52.01
CA LEU A 86 -34.20 -23.36 53.22
C LEU A 86 -35.66 -22.91 53.09
N LEU A 87 -36.08 -22.43 51.91
CA LEU A 87 -37.46 -22.06 51.61
C LEU A 87 -38.40 -23.29 51.60
N ASP A 88 -37.96 -24.42 51.04
CA ASP A 88 -38.74 -25.65 50.93
C ASP A 88 -38.84 -26.41 52.26
N ASP A 89 -37.78 -26.48 53.07
CA ASP A 89 -37.85 -27.05 54.44
C ASP A 89 -38.88 -26.30 55.30
N MET A 90 -38.99 -24.99 55.11
CA MET A 90 -40.01 -24.16 55.75
C MET A 90 -41.44 -24.40 55.22
N ARG A 91 -41.58 -24.83 53.96
CA ARG A 91 -42.86 -25.19 53.34
C ARG A 91 -43.42 -26.51 53.89
N ILE A 92 -42.53 -27.47 54.17
CA ILE A 92 -42.88 -28.81 54.67
C ILE A 92 -43.35 -28.79 56.14
N LYS A 93 -42.89 -27.82 56.95
CA LYS A 93 -43.26 -27.69 58.39
C LYS A 93 -44.64 -27.09 58.69
N GLY A 94 -45.45 -26.77 57.68
CA GLY A 94 -46.92 -26.78 57.81
C GLY A 94 -47.61 -25.79 58.79
N ARG A 95 -47.12 -24.56 59.01
CA ARG A 95 -47.93 -23.52 59.69
C ARG A 95 -48.09 -22.24 58.88
N LYS A 96 -49.33 -21.98 58.43
CA LYS A 96 -49.80 -20.71 57.86
C LYS A 96 -49.54 -19.54 58.83
N THR A 97 -48.35 -18.95 58.81
CA THR A 97 -48.10 -17.67 59.45
C THR A 97 -47.12 -16.87 58.61
N LYS A 98 -47.65 -15.74 58.13
CA LYS A 98 -47.01 -14.62 57.41
C LYS A 98 -45.57 -14.45 57.92
N TRP A 99 -44.59 -14.19 57.02
CA TRP A 99 -43.24 -13.60 57.16
C TRP A 99 -42.55 -13.51 58.55
N LYS A 100 -43.29 -13.18 59.62
CA LYS A 100 -42.96 -13.43 61.03
C LYS A 100 -42.34 -14.80 61.28
N SER A 101 -42.73 -15.88 60.59
CA SER A 101 -42.15 -17.23 60.83
C SER A 101 -40.76 -17.45 60.21
N PHE A 102 -40.37 -16.67 59.19
CA PHE A 102 -38.98 -16.62 58.72
C PHE A 102 -38.10 -15.88 59.73
N LEU A 103 -38.59 -14.74 60.24
CA LEU A 103 -37.94 -13.98 61.32
C LEU A 103 -37.95 -14.73 62.67
N LEU A 104 -38.95 -15.59 62.93
CA LEU A 104 -39.03 -16.43 64.13
C LEU A 104 -38.26 -17.75 63.99
N ALA A 105 -38.12 -18.32 62.80
CA ALA A 105 -37.17 -19.41 62.56
C ALA A 105 -35.72 -18.91 62.68
N ALA A 106 -35.42 -17.68 62.23
CA ALA A 106 -34.18 -16.98 62.55
C ALA A 106 -34.06 -16.60 64.06
N LYS A 107 -35.17 -16.59 64.81
CA LYS A 107 -35.24 -16.37 66.26
C LYS A 107 -34.98 -17.65 67.08
N GLU A 108 -35.30 -18.83 66.54
CA GLU A 108 -35.07 -20.14 67.19
C GLU A 108 -33.80 -20.86 66.69
N VAL A 109 -33.38 -20.62 65.44
CA VAL A 109 -32.18 -21.23 64.88
C VAL A 109 -30.97 -20.38 65.24
N ARG A 110 -30.27 -20.88 66.25
CA ARG A 110 -28.88 -20.63 66.62
C ARG A 110 -27.93 -20.91 65.44
N ASN A 111 -27.93 -20.07 64.40
CA ASN A 111 -26.91 -20.06 63.34
C ASN A 111 -26.70 -18.62 62.83
N GLU A 112 -26.26 -17.72 63.70
CA GLU A 112 -25.54 -16.52 63.24
C GLU A 112 -24.45 -16.92 62.22
N GLU A 113 -23.79 -18.06 62.43
CA GLU A 113 -22.84 -18.66 61.49
C GLU A 113 -23.40 -18.94 60.10
N ALA A 114 -24.63 -19.44 59.93
CA ALA A 114 -25.16 -19.76 58.60
C ALA A 114 -25.54 -18.50 57.82
N VAL A 115 -26.15 -17.50 58.48
CA VAL A 115 -26.47 -16.22 57.84
C VAL A 115 -25.20 -15.41 57.57
N ALA A 116 -24.23 -15.44 58.49
CA ALA A 116 -22.91 -14.83 58.28
C ALA A 116 -22.12 -15.54 57.18
N SER A 117 -22.21 -16.86 57.08
CA SER A 117 -21.61 -17.68 56.02
C SER A 117 -22.19 -17.32 54.65
N ILE A 118 -23.52 -17.29 54.51
CA ILE A 118 -24.20 -16.88 53.25
C ILE A 118 -23.84 -15.43 52.89
N THR A 119 -23.84 -14.51 53.85
CA THR A 119 -23.45 -13.11 53.63
C THR A 119 -21.97 -12.99 53.20
N GLY A 120 -21.08 -13.76 53.83
CA GLY A 120 -19.66 -13.83 53.49
C GLY A 120 -19.42 -14.39 52.09
N SER A 121 -20.12 -15.47 51.71
CA SER A 121 -20.06 -16.04 50.36
C SER A 121 -20.60 -15.09 49.29
N ILE A 122 -21.70 -14.38 49.57
CA ILE A 122 -22.24 -13.35 48.65
C ILE A 122 -21.21 -12.23 48.46
N THR A 123 -20.63 -11.72 49.55
CA THR A 123 -19.61 -10.65 49.49
C THR A 123 -18.36 -11.11 48.73
N HIS A 124 -17.96 -12.38 48.90
CA HIS A 124 -16.85 -12.97 48.16
C HIS A 124 -17.14 -13.05 46.65
N ILE A 125 -18.33 -13.54 46.25
CA ILE A 125 -18.75 -13.58 44.84
C ILE A 125 -18.84 -12.17 44.25
N GLN A 126 -19.43 -11.22 44.97
CA GLN A 126 -19.50 -9.82 44.54
C GLN A 126 -18.11 -9.24 44.27
N THR A 127 -17.15 -9.49 45.17
CA THR A 127 -15.77 -9.02 45.03
C THR A 127 -15.08 -9.65 43.81
N GLN A 128 -15.21 -10.97 43.63
CA GLN A 128 -14.64 -11.68 42.48
C GLN A 128 -15.25 -11.23 41.15
N MET A 129 -16.55 -10.94 41.13
CA MET A 129 -17.22 -10.41 39.95
C MET A 129 -16.73 -9.01 39.60
N ILE A 130 -16.64 -8.11 40.58
CA ILE A 130 -16.12 -6.76 40.37
C ILE A 130 -14.71 -6.83 39.76
N LEU A 131 -13.82 -7.65 40.30
CA LEU A 131 -12.46 -7.84 39.77
C LEU A 131 -12.46 -8.39 38.34
N HIS A 132 -13.31 -9.39 38.06
CA HIS A 132 -13.42 -9.96 36.72
C HIS A 132 -13.92 -8.94 35.69
N PHE A 133 -14.94 -8.17 36.03
CA PHE A 133 -15.46 -7.10 35.17
C PHE A 133 -14.47 -5.96 34.99
N GLN A 134 -13.78 -5.55 36.06
CA GLN A 134 -12.68 -4.58 35.98
C GLN A 134 -11.64 -5.02 34.96
N TYR A 135 -11.20 -6.28 35.05
CA TYR A 135 -10.25 -6.84 34.10
C TYR A 135 -10.81 -6.89 32.66
N GLN A 136 -12.06 -7.35 32.49
CA GLN A 136 -12.68 -7.48 31.17
C GLN A 136 -12.88 -6.12 30.50
N PHE A 137 -13.43 -5.13 31.19
CA PHE A 137 -13.62 -3.79 30.61
C PHE A 137 -12.30 -3.11 30.31
N LYS A 138 -11.29 -3.26 31.19
CA LYS A 138 -9.94 -2.80 30.91
C LYS A 138 -9.42 -3.41 29.61
N LYS A 139 -9.52 -4.73 29.45
CA LYS A 139 -9.07 -5.45 28.25
C LYS A 139 -9.84 -5.02 26.98
N ASP A 140 -11.15 -4.83 27.08
CA ASP A 140 -11.98 -4.39 25.94
C ASP A 140 -11.57 -2.98 25.49
N ILE A 141 -11.41 -2.04 26.44
CA ILE A 141 -10.97 -0.66 26.16
C ILE A 141 -9.54 -0.64 25.59
N GLU A 142 -8.60 -1.40 26.16
CA GLU A 142 -7.23 -1.55 25.64
C GLU A 142 -7.23 -2.07 24.20
N SER A 143 -8.04 -3.09 23.92
CA SER A 143 -8.13 -3.68 22.58
C SER A 143 -8.66 -2.68 21.55
N ILE A 144 -9.70 -1.93 21.90
CA ILE A 144 -10.28 -0.93 20.99
C ILE A 144 -9.28 0.18 20.75
N GLN A 145 -8.63 0.67 21.81
CA GLN A 145 -7.64 1.72 21.74
C GLN A 145 -6.43 1.32 20.87
N LEU A 146 -5.94 0.09 21.00
CA LEU A 146 -4.85 -0.43 20.16
C LEU A 146 -5.26 -0.50 18.69
N ASN A 147 -6.50 -0.89 18.40
CA ASN A 147 -7.01 -0.95 17.03
C ASN A 147 -7.15 0.46 16.43
N ILE A 148 -7.66 1.44 17.19
CA ILE A 148 -7.71 2.85 16.76
C ILE A 148 -6.30 3.34 16.40
N GLN A 149 -5.31 3.06 17.25
CA GLN A 149 -3.93 3.48 17.02
C GLN A 149 -3.36 2.84 15.73
N LYS A 150 -3.55 1.53 15.54
CA LYS A 150 -3.08 0.84 14.32
C LYS A 150 -3.72 1.40 13.04
N LEU A 151 -5.03 1.65 13.07
CA LEU A 151 -5.74 2.23 11.93
C LEU A 151 -5.27 3.65 11.65
N GLN A 152 -5.01 4.44 12.70
CA GLN A 152 -4.46 5.79 12.55
C GLN A 152 -3.06 5.77 11.94
N GLU A 153 -2.17 4.89 12.42
CA GLU A 153 -0.81 4.74 11.86
C GLU A 153 -0.86 4.37 10.37
N SER A 154 -1.79 3.49 9.95
CA SER A 154 -1.98 3.20 8.52
C SER A 154 -2.55 4.41 7.76
N SER A 155 -3.49 5.13 8.37
CA SER A 155 -4.09 6.34 7.80
C SER A 155 -3.08 7.44 7.54
N ASP A 156 -2.22 7.71 8.52
CA ASP A 156 -1.21 8.76 8.46
C ASP A 156 -0.15 8.42 7.40
N ARG A 157 0.27 7.15 7.34
CA ARG A 157 1.20 6.65 6.32
C ARG A 157 0.68 6.88 4.90
N LEU A 158 -0.62 6.69 4.69
CA LEU A 158 -1.25 6.82 3.36
C LEU A 158 -1.88 8.19 3.12
N GLN A 159 -1.90 9.05 4.14
CA GLN A 159 -2.42 10.41 4.16
C GLN A 159 -3.94 10.49 3.88
N PHE A 160 -4.74 9.60 4.47
CA PHE A 160 -6.21 9.68 4.37
C PHE A 160 -6.76 10.89 5.12
N ASN A 161 -7.73 11.57 4.52
CA ASN A 161 -8.41 12.73 5.10
C ASN A 161 -9.57 12.31 6.02
N ASN A 162 -9.26 11.57 7.08
CA ASN A 162 -10.24 11.02 8.03
C ASN A 162 -9.93 11.35 9.50
N ALA A 163 -9.24 12.48 9.73
CA ALA A 163 -8.86 12.92 11.07
C ALA A 163 -10.09 13.10 11.98
N HIS A 164 -11.18 13.64 11.43
CA HIS A 164 -12.43 13.88 12.15
C HIS A 164 -13.08 12.57 12.62
N GLU A 165 -13.07 11.52 11.80
CA GLU A 165 -13.60 10.20 12.17
C GLU A 165 -12.80 9.58 13.33
N PHE A 166 -11.47 9.72 13.32
CA PHE A 166 -10.65 9.26 14.44
C PHE A 166 -10.87 10.09 15.71
N ASP A 167 -11.06 11.40 15.59
CA ASP A 167 -11.40 12.25 16.74
C ASP A 167 -12.75 11.87 17.33
N LYS A 168 -13.75 11.60 16.48
CA LYS A 168 -15.04 11.06 16.91
C LYS A 168 -14.86 9.72 17.64
N LEU A 169 -14.12 8.77 17.08
CA LEU A 169 -13.86 7.47 17.73
C LEU A 169 -13.18 7.63 19.09
N ARG A 170 -12.28 8.60 19.25
CA ARG A 170 -11.64 8.89 20.55
C ARG A 170 -12.64 9.45 21.56
N VAL A 171 -13.50 10.37 21.13
CA VAL A 171 -14.57 10.91 21.98
C VAL A 171 -15.55 9.80 22.41
N ASP A 172 -15.95 8.94 21.47
CA ASP A 172 -16.85 7.81 21.76
C ASP A 172 -16.19 6.79 22.70
N LEU A 173 -14.87 6.55 22.57
CA LEU A 173 -14.11 5.71 23.51
C LEU A 173 -14.03 6.32 24.92
N LEU A 174 -13.87 7.65 25.02
CA LEU A 174 -13.92 8.35 26.30
C LEU A 174 -15.29 8.22 26.96
N ASP A 175 -16.37 8.33 26.18
CA ASP A 175 -17.73 8.15 26.68
C ASP A 175 -17.96 6.71 27.21
N VAL A 176 -17.45 5.69 26.50
CA VAL A 176 -17.45 4.29 26.98
C VAL A 176 -16.72 4.15 28.33
N PHE A 177 -15.55 4.77 28.46
CA PHE A 177 -14.77 4.75 29.70
C PHE A 177 -15.52 5.43 30.86
N HIS A 178 -16.11 6.60 30.62
CA HIS A 178 -16.85 7.35 31.63
C HIS A 178 -18.17 6.70 32.04
N THR A 179 -18.82 5.92 31.17
CA THR A 179 -20.00 5.13 31.56
C THR A 179 -19.67 4.25 32.76
N ILE A 180 -18.55 3.50 32.75
CA ILE A 180 -18.26 2.52 33.81
C ILE A 180 -17.46 3.10 34.98
N ASN A 181 -16.61 4.10 34.74
CA ASN A 181 -15.76 4.65 35.79
C ASN A 181 -16.57 5.39 36.87
N THR A 182 -16.27 5.15 38.14
CA THR A 182 -17.00 5.71 39.31
C THR A 182 -16.15 6.64 40.17
N SER A 183 -14.88 6.83 39.84
CA SER A 183 -13.98 7.78 40.48
C SER A 183 -14.54 9.21 40.41
N GLY A 184 -15.10 9.71 41.52
CA GLY A 184 -15.28 11.13 41.86
C GLY A 184 -16.12 12.00 40.90
N ARG A 185 -17.34 12.36 41.33
CA ARG A 185 -17.97 13.64 40.96
C ARG A 185 -17.09 14.79 41.50
N ASN A 186 -16.18 15.31 40.70
CA ASN A 186 -15.70 16.68 40.85
C ASN A 186 -16.21 17.50 39.67
N THR A 187 -16.48 18.77 39.97
CA THR A 187 -17.29 19.74 39.24
C THR A 187 -17.12 19.80 37.72
N PRO A 188 -18.17 20.20 36.97
CA PRO A 188 -18.09 20.46 35.52
C PRO A 188 -17.08 21.56 35.09
N ASP A 189 -16.34 22.18 36.00
CA ASP A 189 -15.52 23.39 35.78
C ASP A 189 -13.99 23.20 35.90
N GLU A 190 -13.46 21.98 36.13
CA GLU A 190 -12.11 21.59 35.64
C GLU A 190 -12.20 21.15 34.16
N ARG A 191 -13.03 21.86 33.40
CA ARG A 191 -13.67 21.38 32.17
C ARG A 191 -12.69 20.93 31.09
N HIS A 192 -11.48 21.46 31.09
CA HIS A 192 -10.62 21.58 29.92
C HIS A 192 -9.14 21.63 30.33
N GLY A 193 -8.80 21.25 31.58
CA GLY A 193 -7.42 21.22 32.07
C GLY A 193 -6.84 19.82 31.90
N GLU A 194 -6.29 19.40 30.77
CA GLU A 194 -5.88 20.12 29.60
C GLU A 194 -6.07 19.15 28.43
N ILE A 195 -6.49 19.70 27.30
CA ILE A 195 -6.18 19.25 25.93
C ILE A 195 -4.72 18.72 25.78
N CYS A 196 -3.86 18.99 26.75
CA CYS A 196 -2.46 18.64 26.87
C CYS A 196 -2.26 17.26 27.51
N LYS A 197 -2.21 16.18 26.72
CA LYS A 197 -1.26 16.15 25.61
C LYS A 197 -1.89 15.49 24.40
N MET A 198 -2.62 16.29 23.62
CA MET A 198 -2.84 16.18 22.18
C MET A 198 -2.16 14.92 21.59
N LEU A 199 -2.95 13.90 21.19
CA LEU A 199 -2.55 12.69 20.44
C LEU A 199 -2.15 11.38 21.22
N GLY A 200 -2.61 11.07 22.45
CA GLY A 200 -2.10 9.86 23.18
C GLY A 200 -3.03 9.05 24.12
N VAL A 201 -2.63 7.77 24.33
CA VAL A 201 -3.21 6.61 25.05
C VAL A 201 -3.98 6.89 26.37
N LEU A 202 -5.19 6.31 26.54
CA LEU A 202 -5.98 6.30 27.79
C LEU A 202 -5.23 5.59 28.94
N LYS A 203 -5.17 6.22 30.12
CA LYS A 203 -4.53 5.64 31.32
C LYS A 203 -5.54 4.83 32.13
N LEU A 204 -5.47 3.50 32.01
CA LEU A 204 -6.44 2.57 32.63
C LEU A 204 -6.08 2.15 34.06
N GLU A 205 -4.98 2.68 34.62
CA GLU A 205 -4.53 2.40 35.99
C GLU A 205 -5.52 2.93 37.06
N HIS A 206 -6.44 3.81 36.69
CA HIS A 206 -7.42 4.44 37.58
C HIS A 206 -8.87 4.02 37.33
N LEU A 207 -9.12 2.94 36.56
CA LEU A 207 -10.48 2.45 36.32
C LEU A 207 -11.06 1.87 37.61
N MET A 208 -11.92 2.64 38.29
CA MET A 208 -12.62 2.22 39.50
C MET A 208 -14.06 1.92 39.15
N ILE A 209 -14.49 0.70 39.47
CA ILE A 209 -15.86 0.27 39.25
C ILE A 209 -16.61 0.30 40.57
N GLY A 210 -17.86 0.75 40.50
CA GLY A 210 -18.77 0.76 41.64
C GLY A 210 -19.17 -0.64 42.09
N ASP A 211 -20.18 -0.71 42.94
CA ASP A 211 -20.72 -1.98 43.40
C ASP A 211 -21.40 -2.78 42.28
N VAL A 212 -21.73 -4.03 42.58
CA VAL A 212 -22.43 -4.95 41.66
C VAL A 212 -23.76 -4.36 41.16
N HIS A 213 -24.44 -3.56 41.98
CA HIS A 213 -25.68 -2.88 41.58
C HIS A 213 -25.43 -1.80 40.51
N THR A 214 -24.38 -0.99 40.69
CA THR A 214 -23.93 0.02 39.72
C THR A 214 -23.54 -0.64 38.40
N ILE A 215 -22.80 -1.76 38.45
CA ILE A 215 -22.47 -2.53 37.24
C ILE A 215 -23.74 -2.98 36.54
N SER A 216 -24.70 -3.58 37.26
CA SER A 216 -25.97 -4.06 36.69
C SER A 216 -26.72 -2.97 35.92
N GLN A 217 -26.79 -1.77 36.49
CA GLN A 217 -27.51 -0.64 35.88
C GLN A 217 -26.80 -0.09 34.64
N LYS A 218 -25.47 -0.04 34.65
CA LYS A 218 -24.68 0.58 33.58
C LYS A 218 -24.25 -0.39 32.47
N LEU A 219 -24.30 -1.69 32.72
CA LEU A 219 -23.87 -2.73 31.76
C LEU A 219 -24.58 -2.68 30.40
N PRO A 220 -25.92 -2.47 30.33
CA PRO A 220 -26.60 -2.40 29.03
C PRO A 220 -26.12 -1.20 28.19
N ASP A 221 -25.94 -0.05 28.83
CA ASP A 221 -25.42 1.18 28.19
C ASP A 221 -23.99 0.95 27.67
N TYR A 222 -23.10 0.43 28.52
CA TYR A 222 -21.74 0.08 28.11
C TYR A 222 -21.71 -0.89 26.93
N THR A 223 -22.49 -1.96 27.00
CA THR A 223 -22.51 -2.99 25.94
C THR A 223 -23.01 -2.40 24.62
N SER A 224 -24.01 -1.53 24.68
CA SER A 224 -24.52 -0.82 23.50
C SER A 224 -23.44 0.09 22.90
N LYS A 225 -22.81 0.94 23.72
CA LYS A 225 -21.76 1.87 23.27
C LYS A 225 -20.54 1.14 22.70
N VAL A 226 -20.06 0.09 23.35
CA VAL A 226 -18.94 -0.75 22.85
C VAL A 226 -19.29 -1.42 21.53
N THR A 227 -20.53 -1.90 21.38
CA THR A 227 -20.96 -2.53 20.12
C THR A 227 -21.01 -1.51 18.98
N THR A 228 -21.54 -0.32 19.24
CA THR A 228 -21.55 0.78 18.26
C THR A 228 -20.14 1.21 17.88
N LEU A 229 -19.27 1.42 18.87
CA LEU A 229 -17.86 1.77 18.65
C LEU A 229 -17.12 0.70 17.85
N GLY A 230 -17.39 -0.57 18.12
CA GLY A 230 -16.84 -1.68 17.34
C GLY A 230 -17.30 -1.68 15.88
N ARG A 231 -18.56 -1.31 15.58
CA ARG A 231 -19.06 -1.19 14.20
C ARG A 231 -18.46 0.01 13.47
N ASP A 232 -18.33 1.15 14.13
CA ASP A 232 -17.71 2.35 13.54
C ASP A 232 -16.24 2.07 13.21
N LEU A 233 -15.52 1.39 14.11
CA LEU A 233 -14.14 0.95 13.89
C LEU A 233 -14.02 -0.03 12.72
N ASP A 234 -14.91 -1.00 12.63
CA ASP A 234 -14.97 -1.96 11.52
C ASP A 234 -15.27 -1.26 10.17
N THR A 235 -16.12 -0.24 10.17
CA THR A 235 -16.45 0.55 8.97
C THR A 235 -15.24 1.35 8.47
N ILE A 236 -14.49 1.96 9.39
CA ILE A 236 -13.26 2.69 9.06
C ILE A 236 -12.18 1.73 8.56
N ALA A 237 -12.03 0.57 9.19
CA ALA A 237 -11.11 -0.47 8.74
C ALA A 237 -11.45 -0.98 7.33
N ASP A 238 -12.73 -1.22 7.03
CA ASP A 238 -13.19 -1.62 5.69
C ASP A 238 -12.93 -0.52 4.65
N THR A 239 -13.20 0.74 5.02
CA THR A 239 -12.93 1.90 4.17
C THR A 239 -11.44 1.99 3.84
N GLN A 240 -10.57 1.93 4.86
CA GLN A 240 -9.11 1.95 4.66
C GLN A 240 -8.64 0.77 3.82
N ALA A 241 -9.15 -0.45 4.05
CA ALA A 241 -8.76 -1.63 3.28
C ALA A 241 -9.13 -1.51 1.80
N ILE A 242 -10.29 -0.93 1.49
CA ILE A 242 -10.69 -0.64 0.10
C ILE A 242 -9.77 0.42 -0.51
N ILE A 243 -9.52 1.53 0.18
CA ILE A 243 -8.63 2.58 -0.37
C ILE A 243 -7.22 2.02 -0.58
N GLU A 244 -6.68 1.30 0.39
CA GLU A 244 -5.38 0.61 0.32
C GLU A 244 -5.28 -0.37 -0.85
N SER A 245 -6.37 -0.99 -1.25
CA SER A 245 -6.37 -1.96 -2.35
C SER A 245 -6.12 -1.35 -3.74
N PHE A 246 -6.25 -0.03 -3.88
CA PHE A 246 -5.89 0.70 -5.11
C PHE A 246 -4.42 1.12 -5.14
N TRP A 247 -3.74 1.14 -4.00
CA TRP A 247 -2.33 1.52 -3.91
C TRP A 247 -1.43 0.40 -4.45
N PHE A 248 -0.35 0.77 -5.13
CA PHE A 248 0.66 -0.16 -5.64
C PHE A 248 2.07 0.36 -5.40
N ASP A 249 3.04 -0.57 -5.38
CA ASP A 249 4.44 -0.28 -5.08
C ASP A 249 5.02 0.76 -6.06
N ARG A 250 5.87 1.66 -5.54
CA ARG A 250 6.53 2.76 -6.28
C ARG A 250 5.57 3.82 -6.85
N PHE A 251 4.37 3.98 -6.28
CA PHE A 251 3.34 4.95 -6.68
C PHE A 251 3.83 6.36 -7.08
N THR A 252 4.80 6.94 -6.35
CA THR A 252 5.35 8.28 -6.61
C THR A 252 6.72 8.28 -7.29
N ALA A 253 7.31 7.10 -7.55
CA ALA A 253 8.72 6.97 -7.95
C ALA A 253 9.04 7.73 -9.23
N ARG A 254 8.12 7.75 -10.20
CA ARG A 254 8.32 8.52 -11.43
C ARG A 254 8.40 10.01 -11.16
N GLU A 255 7.47 10.56 -10.37
CA GLU A 255 7.46 11.98 -10.00
C GLU A 255 8.71 12.37 -9.22
N ASP A 256 9.15 11.50 -8.30
CA ASP A 256 10.33 11.74 -7.48
C ASP A 256 11.61 11.81 -8.33
N ASN A 257 11.69 11.00 -9.39
CA ASN A 257 12.79 11.01 -10.37
C ASN A 257 12.72 12.15 -11.39
N VAL A 258 11.59 12.86 -11.53
CA VAL A 258 11.52 14.04 -12.40
C VAL A 258 12.32 15.19 -11.75
N PRO A 259 13.27 15.82 -12.44
CA PRO A 259 14.00 16.97 -11.90
C PRO A 259 13.06 18.13 -11.55
N GLU A 260 13.39 18.89 -10.50
CA GLU A 260 12.69 20.14 -10.21
C GLU A 260 12.96 21.19 -11.30
N ALA A 261 11.98 22.07 -11.50
CA ALA A 261 12.13 23.21 -12.40
C ALA A 261 13.33 24.08 -11.96
N TYR A 262 14.09 24.57 -12.92
CA TYR A 262 15.31 25.32 -12.64
C TYR A 262 14.98 26.77 -12.30
N ALA A 263 15.29 27.23 -11.09
CA ALA A 263 15.07 28.61 -10.65
C ALA A 263 13.61 29.09 -10.94
N LYS A 264 13.45 30.10 -11.82
CA LYS A 264 12.16 30.70 -12.18
C LYS A 264 11.58 30.22 -13.52
N THR A 265 12.09 29.11 -14.08
CA THR A 265 11.55 28.57 -15.33
C THR A 265 10.08 28.18 -15.18
N TYR A 266 9.31 28.27 -16.27
CA TYR A 266 7.87 27.98 -16.34
C TYR A 266 6.90 28.92 -15.59
N GLU A 267 7.37 29.92 -14.83
CA GLU A 267 6.49 30.90 -14.16
C GLU A 267 5.54 31.62 -15.15
N TRP A 268 5.96 31.75 -16.41
CA TRP A 268 5.15 32.34 -17.48
C TRP A 268 3.83 31.57 -17.74
N VAL A 269 3.79 30.26 -17.53
CA VAL A 269 2.59 29.42 -17.73
C VAL A 269 1.45 29.88 -16.82
N LEU A 270 1.78 30.23 -15.57
CA LEU A 270 0.81 30.65 -14.56
C LEU A 270 0.53 32.15 -14.60
N ARG A 271 1.46 32.96 -15.13
CA ARG A 271 1.23 34.40 -15.39
C ARG A 271 0.30 34.64 -16.59
N GLY A 272 0.19 33.67 -17.50
CA GLY A 272 -0.65 33.77 -18.68
C GLY A 272 -0.04 34.59 -19.81
N VAL A 273 1.21 35.05 -19.67
CA VAL A 273 1.92 35.84 -20.66
C VAL A 273 3.41 35.49 -20.63
N LEU A 274 4.04 35.37 -21.80
CA LEU A 274 5.49 35.23 -21.91
C LEU A 274 6.22 36.52 -21.48
N SER A 275 7.51 36.39 -21.20
CA SER A 275 8.37 37.52 -20.79
C SER A 275 8.50 38.63 -21.85
N ASP A 276 8.11 38.37 -23.10
CA ASP A 276 8.06 39.37 -24.18
C ASP A 276 6.80 40.27 -24.11
N GLY A 277 5.80 39.90 -23.30
CA GLY A 277 4.56 40.64 -23.15
C GLY A 277 3.58 40.50 -24.32
N THR A 278 3.90 39.73 -25.35
CA THR A 278 3.13 39.67 -26.60
C THR A 278 2.38 38.36 -26.80
N THR A 279 2.84 37.27 -26.17
CA THR A 279 2.23 35.95 -26.34
C THR A 279 1.38 35.62 -25.11
N GLU A 280 0.06 35.62 -25.27
CA GLU A 280 -0.90 35.18 -24.25
C GLU A 280 -0.98 33.66 -24.17
N ILE A 281 -1.26 33.15 -22.97
CA ILE A 281 -1.27 31.73 -22.65
C ILE A 281 -2.58 31.44 -21.93
N GLY A 282 -3.45 30.65 -22.56
CA GLY A 282 -4.78 30.33 -22.05
C GLY A 282 -4.80 29.43 -20.80
N PHE A 283 -3.64 29.07 -20.23
CA PHE A 283 -3.60 28.12 -19.12
C PHE A 283 -4.23 28.67 -17.81
N PRO A 284 -3.96 29.91 -17.35
CA PRO A 284 -4.58 30.43 -16.14
C PRO A 284 -6.09 30.66 -16.30
N SER A 285 -6.52 31.16 -17.46
CA SER A 285 -7.95 31.34 -17.77
C SER A 285 -8.65 29.98 -17.83
N TRP A 286 -8.03 28.97 -18.44
CA TRP A 286 -8.54 27.60 -18.40
C TRP A 286 -8.64 27.06 -16.98
N LEU A 287 -7.63 27.25 -16.12
CA LEU A 287 -7.69 26.81 -14.71
C LEU A 287 -8.84 27.48 -13.96
N GLN A 288 -9.09 28.78 -14.16
CA GLN A 288 -10.10 29.56 -13.43
C GLN A 288 -11.53 29.35 -13.93
N SER A 289 -11.75 29.25 -15.24
CA SER A 289 -13.10 29.26 -15.82
C SER A 289 -13.32 28.33 -17.00
N GLY A 290 -12.27 27.70 -17.54
CA GLY A 290 -12.40 26.74 -18.65
C GLY A 290 -12.99 25.40 -18.24
N ASP A 291 -13.00 24.45 -19.18
CA ASP A 291 -13.45 23.07 -19.03
C ASP A 291 -12.65 22.11 -19.95
N GLY A 292 -12.90 20.81 -19.81
CA GLY A 292 -12.33 19.79 -20.70
C GLY A 292 -10.86 19.48 -20.43
N ILE A 293 -10.18 19.09 -21.52
CA ILE A 293 -8.77 18.68 -21.51
C ILE A 293 -7.90 19.87 -21.93
N PHE A 294 -6.83 20.13 -21.17
CA PHE A 294 -5.73 21.01 -21.58
C PHE A 294 -4.53 20.17 -21.98
N TRP A 295 -3.98 20.42 -23.17
CA TRP A 295 -2.92 19.60 -23.73
C TRP A 295 -1.57 20.32 -23.77
N VAL A 296 -0.61 19.79 -23.02
CA VAL A 296 0.80 20.18 -23.04
C VAL A 296 1.55 19.28 -24.03
N ARG A 297 1.66 19.72 -25.28
CA ARG A 297 2.43 19.00 -26.29
C ARG A 297 3.88 19.46 -26.32
N GLY A 298 4.75 18.54 -26.71
CA GLY A 298 6.09 18.95 -27.13
C GLY A 298 7.05 17.82 -27.44
N LYS A 299 8.18 18.22 -28.03
CA LYS A 299 9.25 17.30 -28.44
C LYS A 299 9.79 16.46 -27.27
N ALA A 300 10.43 15.33 -27.60
CA ALA A 300 11.10 14.54 -26.59
C ALA A 300 12.25 15.35 -25.96
N GLY A 301 12.37 15.33 -24.63
CA GLY A 301 13.39 16.11 -23.92
C GLY A 301 13.13 17.63 -23.85
N SER A 302 11.93 18.14 -24.18
CA SER A 302 11.59 19.57 -24.07
C SER A 302 11.21 20.04 -22.65
N GLY A 303 11.15 19.13 -21.66
CA GLY A 303 10.85 19.46 -20.26
C GLY A 303 9.37 19.34 -19.85
N LYS A 304 8.55 18.57 -20.60
CA LYS A 304 7.13 18.36 -20.28
C LYS A 304 6.89 17.85 -18.85
N SER A 305 7.55 16.76 -18.45
CA SER A 305 7.40 16.20 -17.10
C SER A 305 7.81 17.18 -16.01
N THR A 306 8.86 17.97 -16.24
CA THR A 306 9.30 19.04 -15.32
C THR A 306 8.24 20.13 -15.21
N LEU A 307 7.61 20.54 -16.32
CA LEU A 307 6.49 21.47 -16.30
C LEU A 307 5.27 20.90 -15.57
N MET A 308 4.91 19.63 -15.81
CA MET A 308 3.79 18.97 -15.13
C MET A 308 4.02 18.90 -13.62
N LYS A 309 5.26 18.59 -13.19
CA LYS A 309 5.66 18.63 -11.78
C LYS A 309 5.59 20.03 -11.19
N PHE A 310 6.04 21.04 -11.93
CA PHE A 310 5.92 22.45 -11.55
C PHE A 310 4.45 22.85 -11.34
N ILE A 311 3.57 22.60 -12.32
CA ILE A 311 2.13 22.90 -12.25
C ILE A 311 1.51 22.29 -10.99
N ASN A 312 1.82 21.03 -10.71
CA ASN A 312 1.26 20.30 -9.57
C ASN A 312 1.69 20.83 -8.21
N ARG A 313 2.91 21.33 -8.09
CA ARG A 313 3.48 21.79 -6.81
C ARG A 313 3.31 23.29 -6.59
N HIS A 314 3.01 24.06 -7.63
CA HIS A 314 2.99 25.52 -7.54
C HIS A 314 1.72 26.03 -6.83
N PRO A 315 1.85 26.88 -5.77
CA PRO A 315 0.70 27.40 -5.01
C PRO A 315 -0.32 28.16 -5.86
N THR A 316 0.13 28.89 -6.88
CA THR A 316 -0.74 29.67 -7.78
C THR A 316 -1.68 28.76 -8.58
N THR A 317 -1.28 27.54 -8.93
CA THR A 317 -2.18 26.57 -9.57
C THR A 317 -3.38 26.27 -8.67
N LEU A 318 -3.13 25.98 -7.39
CA LEU A 318 -4.19 25.76 -6.41
C LEU A 318 -5.06 27.00 -6.20
N GLN A 319 -4.48 28.20 -6.26
CA GLN A 319 -5.24 29.45 -6.17
C GLN A 319 -6.23 29.60 -7.35
N HIS A 320 -5.78 29.35 -8.58
CA HIS A 320 -6.64 29.40 -9.76
C HIS A 320 -7.73 28.32 -9.72
N LEU A 321 -7.38 27.09 -9.33
CA LEU A 321 -8.34 26.00 -9.18
C LEU A 321 -9.36 26.25 -8.07
N ARG A 322 -8.97 26.89 -6.96
CA ARG A 322 -9.91 27.31 -5.92
C ARG A 322 -10.89 28.37 -6.42
N SER A 323 -10.44 29.27 -7.29
CA SER A 323 -11.34 30.22 -7.96
C SER A 323 -12.39 29.50 -8.82
N TRP A 324 -12.00 28.41 -9.50
CA TRP A 324 -12.92 27.58 -10.27
C TRP A 324 -13.86 26.76 -9.38
N ALA A 325 -13.35 26.23 -8.27
CA ALA A 325 -14.13 25.42 -7.35
C ALA A 325 -15.16 26.24 -6.54
N GLY A 326 -14.89 27.52 -6.29
CA GLY A 326 -15.79 28.38 -5.53
C GLY A 326 -16.02 27.82 -4.12
N SER A 327 -17.27 27.47 -3.80
CA SER A 327 -17.64 26.85 -2.52
C SER A 327 -17.55 25.31 -2.52
N GLN A 328 -17.31 24.68 -3.67
CA GLN A 328 -17.20 23.22 -3.81
C GLN A 328 -15.84 22.75 -3.33
N GLN A 329 -15.76 21.50 -2.84
CA GLN A 329 -14.48 20.92 -2.44
C GLN A 329 -13.65 20.59 -3.69
N LEU A 330 -12.42 21.11 -3.75
CA LEU A 330 -11.46 20.80 -4.80
C LEU A 330 -10.74 19.48 -4.47
N VAL A 331 -10.80 18.53 -5.39
CA VAL A 331 -10.10 17.24 -5.34
C VAL A 331 -9.08 17.20 -6.46
N THR A 332 -7.81 16.96 -6.12
CA THR A 332 -6.73 16.91 -7.12
C THR A 332 -6.13 15.52 -7.22
N GLY A 333 -5.86 15.04 -8.42
CA GLY A 333 -5.15 13.78 -8.65
C GLY A 333 -4.06 13.95 -9.69
N LYS A 334 -2.98 13.18 -9.57
CA LYS A 334 -1.87 13.20 -10.52
C LYS A 334 -1.42 11.80 -10.90
N TYR A 335 -0.96 11.65 -12.13
CA TYR A 335 -0.39 10.41 -12.61
C TYR A 335 0.75 10.70 -13.58
N TYR A 336 1.84 9.93 -13.47
CA TYR A 336 2.96 10.01 -14.38
C TYR A 336 3.14 8.63 -14.98
N PHE A 337 2.88 8.52 -16.28
CA PHE A 337 3.24 7.30 -16.98
C PHE A 337 4.76 7.12 -16.91
N TRP A 338 5.17 5.86 -16.76
CA TRP A 338 6.58 5.52 -16.72
C TRP A 338 6.83 4.22 -17.44
N ASN A 339 7.38 4.32 -18.65
CA ASN A 339 7.69 3.16 -19.48
C ASN A 339 8.81 2.26 -18.88
N SER A 340 9.63 2.78 -17.97
CA SER A 340 10.62 1.98 -17.21
C SER A 340 10.11 1.56 -15.82
N GLY A 341 8.81 1.75 -15.55
CA GLY A 341 8.15 1.33 -14.32
C GLY A 341 7.58 -0.09 -14.42
N THR A 342 6.76 -0.46 -13.43
CA THR A 342 5.99 -1.73 -13.46
C THR A 342 4.84 -1.66 -14.47
N ASP A 343 4.21 -2.80 -14.77
CA ASP A 343 3.04 -2.88 -15.68
C ASP A 343 1.93 -1.88 -15.31
N LEU A 344 1.71 -1.63 -14.02
CA LEU A 344 0.77 -0.61 -13.57
C LEU A 344 1.21 0.80 -13.95
N HIS A 345 2.50 1.15 -13.85
CA HIS A 345 2.99 2.49 -14.21
C HIS A 345 2.83 2.84 -15.69
N ARG A 346 2.71 1.84 -16.57
CA ARG A 346 2.55 2.05 -18.01
C ARG A 346 1.13 1.74 -18.53
N SER A 347 0.20 1.28 -17.69
CA SER A 347 -1.14 0.85 -18.15
C SER A 347 -2.26 1.83 -17.78
N GLN A 348 -3.36 1.74 -18.53
CA GLN A 348 -4.61 2.43 -18.23
C GLN A 348 -5.16 2.02 -16.85
N GLU A 349 -4.99 0.76 -16.46
CA GLU A 349 -5.38 0.26 -15.14
C GLU A 349 -4.66 1.00 -14.02
N GLY A 350 -3.34 1.19 -14.12
CA GLY A 350 -2.59 1.94 -13.11
C GLY A 350 -2.98 3.42 -13.05
N LEU A 351 -3.28 4.04 -14.18
CA LEU A 351 -3.85 5.39 -14.23
C LEU A 351 -5.16 5.45 -13.42
N LEU A 352 -6.15 4.63 -13.74
CA LEU A 352 -7.46 4.69 -13.07
C LEU A 352 -7.36 4.31 -11.60
N ARG A 353 -6.57 3.29 -11.23
CA ARG A 353 -6.29 2.96 -9.82
C ARG A 353 -5.72 4.15 -9.07
N SER A 354 -4.77 4.87 -9.68
CA SER A 354 -4.13 6.03 -9.06
C SER A 354 -5.08 7.20 -8.85
N LEU A 355 -5.97 7.45 -9.82
CA LEU A 355 -6.99 8.49 -9.69
C LEU A 355 -8.00 8.12 -8.60
N VAL A 356 -8.54 6.90 -8.62
CA VAL A 356 -9.47 6.41 -7.58
C VAL A 356 -8.83 6.50 -6.20
N PHE A 357 -7.61 6.00 -6.04
CA PHE A 357 -6.87 6.07 -4.77
C PHE A 357 -6.78 7.50 -4.24
N GLN A 358 -6.36 8.45 -5.08
CA GLN A 358 -6.19 9.85 -4.68
C GLN A 358 -7.50 10.55 -4.36
N ILE A 359 -8.58 10.22 -5.10
CA ILE A 359 -9.92 10.75 -4.82
C ILE A 359 -10.43 10.23 -3.47
N LEU A 360 -10.44 8.91 -3.28
CA LEU A 360 -10.97 8.31 -2.05
C LEU A 360 -10.13 8.66 -0.82
N ARG A 361 -8.83 8.90 -0.99
CA ARG A 361 -7.97 9.44 0.06
C ARG A 361 -8.40 10.83 0.53
N GLN A 362 -8.82 11.70 -0.39
CA GLN A 362 -9.27 13.06 -0.08
C GLN A 362 -10.74 13.11 0.37
N CYS A 363 -11.53 12.14 -0.10
CA CYS A 363 -12.96 12.02 0.13
C CYS A 363 -13.32 10.56 0.53
N PRO A 364 -12.98 10.13 1.76
CA PRO A 364 -13.23 8.76 2.22
C PRO A 364 -14.70 8.36 2.17
N GLU A 365 -15.63 9.31 2.27
CA GLU A 365 -17.07 9.09 2.18
C GLU A 365 -17.52 8.49 0.84
N LEU A 366 -16.76 8.71 -0.23
CA LEU A 366 -17.05 8.17 -1.56
C LEU A 366 -16.69 6.69 -1.70
N THR A 367 -15.99 6.11 -0.72
CA THR A 367 -15.59 4.69 -0.72
C THR A 367 -16.79 3.75 -0.78
N ILE A 368 -17.98 4.20 -0.35
CA ILE A 368 -19.23 3.45 -0.48
C ILE A 368 -19.54 3.07 -1.94
N LEU A 369 -19.15 3.89 -2.92
CA LEU A 369 -19.34 3.61 -4.34
C LEU A 369 -18.41 2.48 -4.80
N ALA A 370 -17.14 2.52 -4.39
CA ALA A 370 -16.19 1.44 -4.64
C ALA A 370 -16.61 0.13 -3.95
N GLN A 371 -17.16 0.21 -2.74
CA GLN A 371 -17.67 -0.95 -2.01
C GLN A 371 -18.83 -1.63 -2.75
N ARG A 372 -19.75 -0.86 -3.34
CA ARG A 372 -20.86 -1.42 -4.14
C ARG A 372 -20.35 -2.19 -5.36
N VAL A 373 -19.39 -1.62 -6.08
CA VAL A 373 -18.76 -2.28 -7.24
C VAL A 373 -18.03 -3.55 -6.81
N LEU A 374 -17.30 -3.52 -5.68
CA LEU A 374 -16.63 -4.70 -5.12
C LEU A 374 -17.61 -5.84 -4.83
N VAL A 375 -18.70 -5.53 -4.13
CA VAL A 375 -19.72 -6.53 -3.76
C VAL A 375 -20.35 -7.12 -5.01
N SER A 376 -20.63 -6.31 -6.03
CA SER A 376 -21.12 -6.78 -7.34
C SER A 376 -20.14 -7.76 -8.00
N ALA A 377 -18.85 -7.39 -8.06
CA ALA A 377 -17.80 -8.22 -8.63
C ALA A 377 -17.62 -9.55 -7.86
N MET A 378 -17.65 -9.51 -6.53
CA MET A 378 -17.56 -10.72 -5.70
C MET A 378 -18.74 -11.67 -5.94
N ASN A 379 -19.96 -11.15 -6.03
CA ASN A 379 -21.15 -11.95 -6.28
C ASN A 379 -21.09 -12.66 -7.65
N GLN A 380 -20.54 -11.99 -8.67
CA GLN A 380 -20.34 -12.57 -10.00
C GLN A 380 -19.27 -13.68 -10.01
N SER A 381 -18.28 -13.60 -9.11
CA SER A 381 -17.20 -14.59 -8.99
C SER A 381 -17.57 -15.87 -8.19
N GLY A 382 -18.79 -15.98 -7.66
CA GLY A 382 -19.26 -17.18 -6.94
C GLY A 382 -18.70 -17.37 -5.52
N LEU A 383 -17.88 -16.45 -5.03
CA LEU A 383 -17.36 -16.47 -3.66
C LEU A 383 -18.44 -16.01 -2.67
N LYS A 384 -18.70 -16.83 -1.64
CA LYS A 384 -19.64 -16.46 -0.56
C LYS A 384 -19.16 -15.19 0.11
N HIS A 385 -20.03 -14.18 0.13
CA HIS A 385 -19.78 -12.93 0.84
C HIS A 385 -19.38 -13.20 2.30
N PRO A 386 -18.24 -12.69 2.80
CA PRO A 386 -17.86 -12.85 4.21
C PRO A 386 -18.81 -12.14 5.20
N SER A 387 -19.75 -11.31 4.72
CA SER A 387 -20.67 -10.52 5.56
C SER A 387 -21.96 -11.23 5.95
N LYS A 388 -22.24 -12.45 5.44
CA LYS A 388 -23.46 -13.18 5.85
C LYS A 388 -23.48 -13.49 7.37
N ASP A 389 -22.32 -13.46 8.01
CA ASP A 389 -22.16 -13.64 9.46
C ASP A 389 -21.96 -12.31 10.23
N GLY A 390 -22.18 -11.16 9.58
CA GLY A 390 -22.10 -9.83 10.21
C GLY A 390 -20.68 -9.40 10.60
N HIS A 391 -19.64 -9.93 9.93
CA HIS A 391 -18.24 -9.58 10.18
C HIS A 391 -17.70 -8.59 9.14
N ALA A 392 -16.84 -7.68 9.60
CA ALA A 392 -16.16 -6.68 8.76
C ALA A 392 -15.32 -7.33 7.65
N MET A 393 -15.31 -6.74 6.45
CA MET A 393 -14.58 -7.28 5.30
C MET A 393 -13.08 -7.31 5.51
N SER A 394 -12.54 -6.28 6.17
CA SER A 394 -11.14 -6.12 6.55
C SER A 394 -10.62 -7.23 7.47
N LYS A 395 -11.51 -7.96 8.16
CA LYS A 395 -11.15 -9.13 8.98
C LYS A 395 -11.01 -10.41 8.15
N ALA A 396 -11.60 -10.45 6.95
CA ALA A 396 -11.66 -11.64 6.11
C ALA A 396 -10.70 -11.56 4.89
N LEU A 397 -10.47 -10.36 4.36
CA LEU A 397 -9.67 -10.13 3.15
C LEU A 397 -8.60 -9.07 3.39
N SER A 398 -7.38 -9.35 2.93
CA SER A 398 -6.33 -8.33 2.90
C SER A 398 -6.58 -7.32 1.77
N PRO A 399 -6.05 -6.08 1.86
CA PRO A 399 -6.14 -5.11 0.75
C PRO A 399 -5.60 -5.68 -0.57
N LYS A 400 -4.58 -6.54 -0.53
CA LYS A 400 -4.03 -7.21 -1.72
C LYS A 400 -5.00 -8.22 -2.33
N ASP A 401 -5.86 -8.85 -1.54
CA ASP A 401 -6.89 -9.75 -2.04
C ASP A 401 -8.05 -8.99 -2.66
N ILE A 402 -8.42 -7.84 -2.08
CA ILE A 402 -9.38 -6.91 -2.67
C ILE A 402 -8.86 -6.37 -4.01
N GLY A 403 -7.57 -6.04 -4.08
CA GLY A 403 -6.92 -5.50 -5.28
C GLY A 403 -7.08 -6.38 -6.54
N LYS A 404 -7.22 -7.69 -6.37
CA LYS A 404 -7.41 -8.67 -7.46
C LYS A 404 -8.74 -8.53 -8.19
N TYR A 405 -9.73 -7.87 -7.57
CA TYR A 405 -11.03 -7.63 -8.18
C TYR A 405 -11.07 -6.37 -9.03
N TRP A 406 -10.00 -5.55 -9.05
CA TRP A 406 -9.97 -4.30 -9.78
C TRP A 406 -9.35 -4.48 -11.16
N ASN A 407 -10.18 -4.53 -12.19
CA ASN A 407 -9.78 -4.40 -13.58
C ASN A 407 -10.29 -3.07 -14.17
N LEU A 408 -9.93 -2.81 -15.42
CA LEU A 408 -10.28 -1.57 -16.11
C LEU A 408 -11.79 -1.27 -16.10
N CYS A 409 -12.64 -2.30 -16.21
CA CYS A 409 -14.10 -2.15 -16.20
C CYS A 409 -14.59 -1.65 -14.83
N GLN A 410 -14.21 -2.31 -13.73
CA GLN A 410 -14.63 -1.86 -12.39
C GLN A 410 -14.08 -0.48 -12.06
N LEU A 411 -12.84 -0.18 -12.44
CA LEU A 411 -12.21 1.12 -12.17
C LEU A 411 -12.90 2.25 -12.93
N THR A 412 -13.25 2.00 -14.19
CA THR A 412 -14.03 2.96 -14.99
C THR A 412 -15.40 3.18 -14.37
N GLU A 413 -16.11 2.11 -13.98
CA GLU A 413 -17.40 2.21 -13.29
C GLU A 413 -17.30 3.02 -11.99
N ILE A 414 -16.28 2.78 -11.17
CA ILE A 414 -16.06 3.54 -9.92
C ILE A 414 -15.84 5.03 -10.21
N LEU A 415 -14.96 5.37 -11.16
CA LEU A 415 -14.70 6.76 -11.51
C LEU A 415 -15.92 7.45 -12.09
N GLU A 416 -16.64 6.79 -13.01
CA GLU A 416 -17.87 7.36 -13.56
C GLU A 416 -18.92 7.61 -12.48
N ASN A 417 -19.11 6.67 -11.56
CA ASN A 417 -20.03 6.84 -10.43
C ASN A 417 -19.63 7.99 -9.51
N ILE A 418 -18.33 8.18 -9.26
CA ILE A 418 -17.83 9.30 -8.45
C ILE A 418 -18.01 10.63 -9.18
N LEU A 419 -17.55 10.72 -10.43
CA LEU A 419 -17.46 11.99 -11.15
C LEU A 419 -18.83 12.50 -11.63
N ARG A 420 -19.77 11.61 -11.99
CA ARG A 420 -21.10 11.99 -12.48
C ARG A 420 -22.12 12.30 -11.39
N HIS A 421 -21.94 11.78 -10.17
CA HIS A 421 -22.97 11.88 -9.13
C HIS A 421 -22.60 12.80 -7.96
N ASP A 422 -21.41 13.41 -7.99
CA ASP A 422 -20.97 14.36 -6.98
C ASP A 422 -20.82 15.78 -7.56
N GLU A 423 -21.90 16.55 -7.49
CA GLU A 423 -21.91 17.97 -7.82
C GLU A 423 -21.38 18.85 -6.68
N THR A 424 -21.02 18.29 -5.52
CA THR A 424 -20.47 19.06 -4.40
C THR A 424 -18.96 19.26 -4.52
N LYS A 425 -18.34 18.56 -5.47
CA LYS A 425 -16.88 18.51 -5.66
C LYS A 425 -16.48 18.89 -7.08
N LYS A 426 -15.25 19.39 -7.18
CA LYS A 426 -14.58 19.75 -8.44
C LYS A 426 -13.27 18.99 -8.53
N PHE A 427 -13.07 18.29 -9.63
CA PHE A 427 -11.97 17.36 -9.83
C PHE A 427 -10.98 17.91 -10.84
N PHE A 428 -9.71 17.98 -10.45
CA PHE A 428 -8.62 18.38 -11.33
C PHE A 428 -7.57 17.27 -11.40
N PHE A 429 -7.31 16.77 -12.60
CA PHE A 429 -6.33 15.72 -12.82
C PHE A 429 -5.17 16.18 -13.71
N THR A 430 -3.95 15.82 -13.35
CA THR A 430 -2.79 15.98 -14.24
C THR A 430 -2.24 14.62 -14.63
N ILE A 431 -2.04 14.38 -15.93
CA ILE A 431 -1.55 13.10 -16.45
C ILE A 431 -0.35 13.38 -17.35
N ASP A 432 0.84 13.02 -16.90
CA ASP A 432 2.07 13.22 -17.66
C ASP A 432 2.40 12.00 -18.52
N GLY A 433 2.75 12.24 -19.79
CA GLY A 433 3.30 11.23 -20.69
C GLY A 433 2.27 10.22 -21.19
N ILE A 434 1.09 10.65 -21.65
CA ILE A 434 0.08 9.70 -22.17
C ILE A 434 0.58 8.92 -23.41
N ASP A 435 1.64 9.38 -24.09
CA ASP A 435 2.35 8.63 -25.14
C ASP A 435 3.17 7.45 -24.60
N GLU A 436 3.47 7.41 -23.30
CA GLU A 436 4.16 6.31 -22.62
C GLU A 436 3.19 5.22 -22.12
N CYS A 437 1.88 5.36 -22.36
CA CYS A 437 0.94 4.28 -22.10
C CYS A 437 1.27 3.09 -23.00
N GLU A 438 1.48 1.94 -22.39
CA GLU A 438 1.69 0.67 -23.09
C GLU A 438 0.50 0.40 -24.01
N ALA A 439 0.85 0.20 -25.27
CA ALA A 439 -0.08 -0.08 -26.35
C ALA A 439 0.45 -1.29 -27.09
N GLN A 440 -0.31 -2.37 -27.10
CA GLN A 440 -0.07 -3.51 -27.99
C GLN A 440 -0.48 -3.14 -29.43
N TYR A 441 -1.45 -2.23 -29.58
CA TYR A 441 -1.96 -1.74 -30.87
C TYR A 441 -2.24 -0.23 -30.80
N THR A 442 -2.27 0.45 -31.95
CA THR A 442 -2.62 1.88 -32.05
C THR A 442 -4.00 2.21 -31.47
N GLU A 443 -4.92 1.23 -31.49
CA GLU A 443 -6.25 1.34 -30.89
C GLU A 443 -6.20 1.57 -29.37
N ASP A 444 -5.11 1.19 -28.69
CA ASP A 444 -4.99 1.36 -27.24
C ASP A 444 -4.80 2.83 -26.83
N HIS A 445 -4.10 3.64 -27.66
CA HIS A 445 -4.00 5.08 -27.43
C HIS A 445 -5.32 5.79 -27.71
N GLN A 446 -6.08 5.34 -28.73
CA GLN A 446 -7.43 5.85 -28.97
C GLN A 446 -8.35 5.50 -27.79
N HIS A 447 -8.28 4.28 -27.27
CA HIS A 447 -9.05 3.89 -26.09
C HIS A 447 -8.73 4.76 -24.86
N LEU A 448 -7.45 5.12 -24.66
CA LEU A 448 -7.06 6.06 -23.61
C LEU A 448 -7.68 7.44 -23.84
N VAL A 449 -7.66 7.97 -25.06
CA VAL A 449 -8.33 9.23 -25.41
C VAL A 449 -9.82 9.14 -25.09
N ASP A 450 -10.49 8.08 -25.52
CA ASP A 450 -11.93 7.87 -25.28
C ASP A 450 -12.26 7.83 -23.79
N ILE A 451 -11.40 7.22 -22.96
CA ILE A 451 -11.55 7.25 -21.50
C ILE A 451 -11.45 8.68 -20.99
N LEU A 452 -10.41 9.43 -21.38
CA LEU A 452 -10.20 10.79 -20.90
C LEU A 452 -11.34 11.73 -21.29
N GLU A 453 -11.85 11.62 -22.53
CA GLU A 453 -13.00 12.38 -23.02
C GLU A 453 -14.28 12.05 -22.23
N LYS A 454 -14.52 10.76 -21.92
CA LYS A 454 -15.64 10.34 -21.06
C LYS A 454 -15.53 10.92 -19.65
N LEU A 455 -14.33 11.03 -19.09
CA LEU A 455 -14.11 11.60 -17.75
C LEU A 455 -14.41 13.10 -17.72
N VAL A 456 -14.04 13.85 -18.76
CA VAL A 456 -14.29 15.31 -18.84
C VAL A 456 -15.69 15.68 -19.34
N ALA A 457 -16.50 14.71 -19.77
CA ALA A 457 -17.90 14.95 -20.15
C ALA A 457 -18.71 15.59 -19.01
N SER A 458 -18.29 15.40 -17.77
CA SER A 458 -18.85 16.11 -16.61
C SER A 458 -18.18 17.46 -16.40
N HIS A 459 -18.98 18.53 -16.32
CA HIS A 459 -18.54 19.92 -16.12
C HIS A 459 -17.79 20.20 -14.79
N ASN A 460 -17.73 19.21 -13.90
CA ASN A 460 -16.97 19.26 -12.64
C ASN A 460 -15.56 18.67 -12.76
N VAL A 461 -15.11 18.25 -13.96
CA VAL A 461 -13.80 17.64 -14.18
C VAL A 461 -12.95 18.48 -15.14
N LYS A 462 -11.68 18.66 -14.78
CA LYS A 462 -10.63 19.21 -15.65
C LYS A 462 -9.46 18.25 -15.70
N ILE A 463 -8.90 18.04 -16.89
CA ILE A 463 -7.71 17.20 -17.05
C ILE A 463 -6.63 17.97 -17.81
N CYS A 464 -5.44 18.09 -17.24
CA CYS A 464 -4.25 18.55 -17.93
C CYS A 464 -3.41 17.34 -18.34
N VAL A 465 -3.19 17.12 -19.63
CA VAL A 465 -2.41 15.99 -20.14
C VAL A 465 -1.15 16.46 -20.84
N SER A 466 -0.08 15.67 -20.79
CA SER A 466 1.13 15.92 -21.56
C SER A 466 1.44 14.76 -22.51
N SER A 467 1.90 15.07 -23.72
CA SER A 467 2.43 14.05 -24.63
C SER A 467 3.35 14.57 -25.73
N ARG A 468 3.99 13.64 -26.44
CA ARG A 468 4.55 13.90 -27.78
C ARG A 468 3.41 14.18 -28.79
N PRO A 469 3.68 14.96 -29.86
CA PRO A 469 2.70 15.28 -30.89
C PRO A 469 2.48 14.10 -31.85
N TRP A 470 2.10 12.94 -31.33
CA TRP A 470 1.70 11.79 -32.16
C TRP A 470 0.33 12.05 -32.79
N THR A 471 0.09 11.47 -33.96
CA THR A 471 -1.10 11.72 -34.78
C THR A 471 -2.39 11.54 -33.99
N VAL A 472 -2.52 10.46 -33.21
CA VAL A 472 -3.71 10.18 -32.37
C VAL A 472 -4.03 11.33 -31.39
N PHE A 473 -3.02 11.93 -30.75
CA PHE A 473 -3.23 13.03 -29.81
C PHE A 473 -3.40 14.38 -30.53
N MET A 474 -2.76 14.55 -31.69
CA MET A 474 -2.98 15.71 -32.55
C MET A 474 -4.44 15.75 -33.03
N ASP A 475 -4.97 14.63 -33.50
CA ASP A 475 -6.35 14.55 -34.01
C ASP A 475 -7.38 14.78 -32.88
N ALA A 476 -7.09 14.27 -31.68
CA ALA A 476 -7.96 14.43 -30.51
C ALA A 476 -7.93 15.83 -29.90
N PHE A 477 -6.75 16.41 -29.65
CA PHE A 477 -6.62 17.59 -28.77
C PHE A 477 -6.23 18.88 -29.50
N ASN A 478 -5.72 18.83 -30.73
CA ASN A 478 -5.22 20.01 -31.44
C ASN A 478 -6.34 20.88 -32.08
N GLN A 479 -7.61 20.57 -31.82
CA GLN A 479 -8.75 21.30 -32.39
C GLN A 479 -8.95 22.66 -31.72
N ASP A 480 -8.51 22.81 -30.47
CA ASP A 480 -8.63 24.04 -29.69
C ASP A 480 -7.24 24.60 -29.34
N THR A 481 -6.89 25.73 -29.96
CA THR A 481 -5.60 26.40 -29.75
C THR A 481 -5.47 27.04 -28.38
N ASP A 482 -6.58 27.42 -27.74
CA ASP A 482 -6.56 28.08 -26.42
C ASP A 482 -6.34 27.06 -25.29
N ARG A 483 -6.63 25.79 -25.56
CA ARG A 483 -6.38 24.64 -24.66
C ARG A 483 -5.15 23.82 -25.03
N THR A 484 -4.29 24.33 -25.91
CA THR A 484 -3.07 23.62 -26.34
C THR A 484 -1.81 24.47 -26.12
N LEU A 485 -0.80 23.90 -25.48
CA LEU A 485 0.51 24.51 -25.25
C LEU A 485 1.59 23.72 -25.98
N LYS A 486 2.32 24.37 -26.90
CA LYS A 486 3.49 23.79 -27.58
C LYS A 486 4.79 24.19 -26.88
N LEU A 487 5.36 23.30 -26.08
CA LEU A 487 6.37 23.65 -25.10
C LEU A 487 7.69 24.13 -25.72
N GLU A 488 8.15 23.51 -26.80
CA GLU A 488 9.42 23.88 -27.46
C GLU A 488 9.44 25.31 -28.00
N ASP A 489 8.28 25.91 -28.29
CA ASP A 489 8.21 27.27 -28.82
C ASP A 489 8.25 28.33 -27.70
N LEU A 490 7.97 27.93 -26.46
CA LEU A 490 7.73 28.83 -25.33
C LEU A 490 8.89 28.87 -24.32
N THR A 491 9.80 27.89 -24.38
CA THR A 491 10.89 27.73 -23.41
C THR A 491 12.19 28.48 -23.74
N LYS A 492 12.21 29.27 -24.83
CA LYS A 492 13.42 29.95 -25.31
C LYS A 492 14.12 30.80 -24.24
N ASN A 493 13.35 31.59 -23.48
CA ASN A 493 13.89 32.44 -22.41
C ASN A 493 14.33 31.65 -21.18
N ASP A 494 13.66 30.54 -20.89
CA ASP A 494 14.02 29.63 -19.80
C ASP A 494 15.36 28.94 -20.11
N ILE A 495 15.54 28.46 -21.34
CA ILE A 495 16.79 27.89 -21.84
C ILE A 495 17.93 28.91 -21.75
N ARG A 496 17.70 30.15 -22.22
CA ARG A 496 18.70 31.23 -22.13
C ARG A 496 19.12 31.48 -20.68
N SER A 497 18.16 31.53 -19.76
CA SER A 497 18.42 31.76 -18.34
C SER A 497 19.24 30.61 -17.74
N TYR A 498 18.86 29.36 -18.02
CA TYR A 498 19.60 28.17 -17.61
C TYR A 498 21.07 28.19 -18.07
N ILE A 499 21.33 28.41 -19.36
CA ILE A 499 22.69 28.44 -19.91
C ILE A 499 23.50 29.56 -19.27
N THR A 500 22.91 30.76 -19.18
CA THR A 500 23.58 31.95 -18.63
C THR A 500 24.03 31.73 -17.20
N GLU A 501 23.18 31.15 -16.35
CA GLU A 501 23.51 30.87 -14.95
C GLU A 501 24.56 29.78 -14.82
N LYS A 502 24.47 28.69 -15.60
CA LYS A 502 25.50 27.63 -15.62
C LYS A 502 26.86 28.15 -16.04
N PHE A 503 26.91 29.00 -17.06
CA PHE A 503 28.14 29.64 -17.51
C PHE A 503 28.68 30.62 -16.47
N LYS A 504 27.85 31.49 -15.90
CA LYS A 504 28.28 32.43 -14.84
C LYS A 504 28.82 31.72 -13.59
N ALA A 505 28.31 30.54 -13.25
CA ALA A 505 28.82 29.73 -12.16
C ALA A 505 30.24 29.17 -12.44
N HIS A 506 30.67 29.11 -13.70
CA HIS A 506 31.99 28.63 -14.09
C HIS A 506 33.03 29.75 -14.02
N ASN A 507 34.04 29.59 -13.16
CA ASN A 507 35.06 30.61 -12.90
C ASN A 507 35.75 31.15 -14.17
N GLN A 508 36.02 30.29 -15.15
CA GLN A 508 36.68 30.71 -16.39
C GLN A 508 35.79 31.53 -17.33
N TYR A 509 34.47 31.30 -17.31
CA TYR A 509 33.56 32.05 -18.18
C TYR A 509 33.57 33.54 -17.84
N THR A 510 33.54 33.88 -16.56
CA THR A 510 33.60 35.28 -16.08
C THR A 510 34.93 35.95 -16.45
N ARG A 511 36.03 35.19 -16.54
CA ARG A 511 37.34 35.71 -16.97
C ARG A 511 37.39 35.93 -18.48
N LEU A 512 36.92 34.97 -19.26
CA LEU A 512 36.91 35.01 -20.72
C LEU A 512 35.93 36.04 -21.29
N THR A 513 34.80 36.26 -20.63
CA THR A 513 33.82 37.29 -21.03
C THR A 513 34.32 38.72 -20.81
N ARG A 514 35.21 38.94 -19.82
CA ARG A 514 35.88 40.24 -19.63
C ARG A 514 36.87 40.56 -20.74
N SER A 515 37.54 39.55 -21.27
CA SER A 515 38.52 39.72 -22.34
C SER A 515 37.89 39.65 -23.74
N ASN A 516 36.77 38.96 -23.90
CA ASN A 516 36.10 38.82 -25.19
C ASN A 516 34.57 38.73 -25.02
N ALA A 517 33.87 39.78 -25.44
CA ALA A 517 32.41 39.84 -25.39
C ALA A 517 31.71 38.81 -26.31
N ALA A 518 32.40 38.20 -27.27
CA ALA A 518 31.83 37.18 -28.14
C ALA A 518 31.37 35.91 -27.40
N TYR A 519 31.86 35.66 -26.18
CA TYR A 519 31.35 34.57 -25.33
C TYR A 519 29.91 34.82 -24.83
N PHE A 520 29.38 36.05 -24.91
CA PHE A 520 27.96 36.31 -24.65
C PHE A 520 27.06 35.80 -25.78
N SER A 521 27.49 35.96 -27.04
CA SER A 521 26.70 35.49 -28.19
C SER A 521 26.59 33.96 -28.26
N LEU A 522 27.51 33.25 -27.60
CA LEU A 522 27.49 31.78 -27.54
C LEU A 522 26.20 31.25 -26.89
N VAL A 523 25.61 32.02 -25.96
CA VAL A 523 24.33 31.66 -25.35
C VAL A 523 23.23 31.66 -26.42
N ASP A 524 23.17 32.69 -27.25
CA ASP A 524 22.17 32.77 -28.32
C ASP A 524 22.39 31.70 -29.39
N ASP A 525 23.64 31.39 -29.73
CA ASP A 525 24.00 30.30 -30.66
C ASP A 525 23.40 28.95 -30.19
N VAL A 526 23.53 28.65 -28.88
CA VAL A 526 22.98 27.41 -28.28
C VAL A 526 21.45 27.46 -28.19
N VAL A 527 20.88 28.61 -27.82
CA VAL A 527 19.42 28.79 -27.71
C VAL A 527 18.74 28.53 -29.05
N GLU A 528 19.19 29.18 -30.13
CA GLU A 528 18.59 29.01 -31.47
C GLU A 528 18.73 27.57 -31.97
N LYS A 529 19.91 26.96 -31.77
CA LYS A 529 20.16 25.60 -32.26
C LYS A 529 19.39 24.53 -31.47
N SER A 530 19.05 24.79 -30.22
CA SER A 530 18.33 23.84 -29.37
C SER A 530 16.92 23.50 -29.85
N GLN A 531 16.28 24.40 -30.61
CA GLN A 531 14.90 24.24 -31.08
C GLN A 531 13.92 23.85 -29.96
N GLY A 532 14.15 24.37 -28.75
CA GLY A 532 13.33 24.14 -27.55
C GLY A 532 13.55 22.82 -26.82
N VAL A 533 14.60 22.05 -27.17
CA VAL A 533 14.88 20.74 -26.58
C VAL A 533 15.87 20.87 -25.42
N PHE A 534 15.36 20.92 -24.19
CA PHE A 534 16.16 21.03 -22.96
C PHE A 534 17.22 19.93 -22.79
N LEU A 535 16.93 18.68 -23.16
CA LEU A 535 17.93 17.60 -23.09
C LEU A 535 19.12 17.86 -24.01
N TRP A 536 18.89 18.43 -25.19
CA TRP A 536 19.95 18.84 -26.10
C TRP A 536 20.81 19.93 -25.46
N VAL A 537 20.16 20.95 -24.88
CA VAL A 537 20.84 22.04 -24.16
C VAL A 537 21.70 21.50 -23.03
N PHE A 538 21.17 20.57 -22.24
CA PHE A 538 21.89 19.94 -21.14
C PHE A 538 23.18 19.26 -21.62
N LEU A 539 23.10 18.46 -22.70
CA LEU A 539 24.25 17.76 -23.27
C LEU A 539 25.30 18.73 -23.84
N VAL A 540 24.87 19.76 -24.56
CA VAL A 540 25.75 20.77 -25.17
C VAL A 540 26.42 21.64 -24.10
N VAL A 541 25.67 22.12 -23.12
CA VAL A 541 26.21 22.93 -22.03
C VAL A 541 27.29 22.15 -21.27
N ARG A 542 27.09 20.85 -21.03
CA ARG A 542 28.11 19.99 -20.42
C ARG A 542 29.42 20.00 -21.21
N GLU A 543 29.36 19.82 -22.53
CA GLU A 543 30.57 19.87 -23.36
C GLU A 543 31.21 21.27 -23.42
N LEU A 544 30.40 22.33 -23.43
CA LEU A 544 30.91 23.70 -23.42
C LEU A 544 31.58 24.04 -22.08
N LEU A 545 31.09 23.51 -20.95
CA LEU A 545 31.77 23.66 -19.66
C LEU A 545 33.15 22.99 -19.66
N ASP A 546 33.31 21.84 -20.32
CA ASP A 546 34.61 21.22 -20.54
C ASP A 546 35.52 22.12 -21.40
N GLY A 547 34.99 22.67 -22.50
CA GLY A 547 35.73 23.63 -23.34
C GLY A 547 36.20 24.87 -22.57
N LEU A 548 35.37 25.40 -21.65
CA LEU A 548 35.76 26.48 -20.75
C LEU A 548 36.87 26.05 -19.78
N THR A 549 36.84 24.81 -19.30
CA THR A 549 37.88 24.24 -18.43
C THR A 549 39.22 24.13 -19.17
N TYR A 550 39.20 23.73 -20.44
CA TYR A 550 40.37 23.64 -21.31
C TYR A 550 40.83 24.98 -21.90
N HIS A 551 40.20 26.09 -21.53
CA HIS A 551 40.50 27.43 -22.08
C HIS A 551 40.32 27.53 -23.60
N ASP A 552 39.34 26.82 -24.17
CA ASP A 552 39.06 26.86 -25.60
C ASP A 552 38.70 28.29 -26.07
N THR A 553 39.29 28.68 -27.21
CA THR A 553 38.96 29.96 -27.85
C THR A 553 37.50 29.99 -28.31
N ILE A 554 36.92 31.18 -28.46
CA ILE A 554 35.53 31.31 -28.94
C ILE A 554 35.29 30.61 -30.30
N LYS A 555 36.30 30.55 -31.16
CA LYS A 555 36.24 29.83 -32.44
C LYS A 555 36.05 28.32 -32.22
N VAL A 556 36.82 27.73 -31.30
CA VAL A 556 36.71 26.31 -30.93
C VAL A 556 35.38 26.04 -30.23
N MET A 557 34.95 26.93 -29.34
CA MET A 557 33.65 26.82 -28.67
C MET A 557 32.49 26.80 -29.67
N ARG A 558 32.49 27.68 -30.68
CA ARG A 558 31.50 27.63 -31.77
C ARG A 558 31.61 26.38 -32.63
N GLN A 559 32.83 25.87 -32.86
CA GLN A 559 33.01 24.60 -33.55
C GLN A 559 32.37 23.44 -32.78
N ARG A 560 32.50 23.40 -31.44
CA ARG A 560 31.80 22.43 -30.59
C ARG A 560 30.28 22.56 -30.72
N VAL A 561 29.71 23.77 -30.60
CA VAL A 561 28.26 23.98 -30.82
C VAL A 561 27.85 23.48 -32.20
N ASN A 562 28.64 23.77 -33.23
CA ASN A 562 28.34 23.38 -34.61
C ASN A 562 28.49 21.87 -34.86
N SER A 563 29.35 21.17 -34.12
CA SER A 563 29.51 19.71 -34.27
C SER A 563 28.34 18.91 -33.70
N PHE A 564 27.58 19.46 -32.75
CA PHE A 564 26.35 18.82 -32.28
C PHE A 564 25.28 18.83 -33.37
N PRO A 565 24.69 17.68 -33.70
CA PRO A 565 23.55 17.63 -34.62
C PRO A 565 22.28 18.26 -34.05
N ASP A 566 21.32 18.57 -34.93
CA ASP A 566 20.09 19.29 -34.57
C ASP A 566 18.97 18.38 -33.99
N THR A 567 19.13 17.05 -34.03
CA THR A 567 18.16 16.09 -33.48
C THR A 567 18.78 15.21 -32.41
N LEU A 568 18.00 14.79 -31.41
CA LEU A 568 18.48 13.98 -30.30
C LEU A 568 19.07 12.64 -30.76
N GLU A 569 18.46 11.99 -31.74
CA GLU A 569 18.94 10.72 -32.29
C GLU A 569 20.35 10.87 -32.87
N LYS A 570 20.57 11.93 -33.66
CA LYS A 570 21.89 12.23 -34.22
C LYS A 570 22.88 12.66 -33.13
N VAL A 571 22.43 13.36 -32.08
CA VAL A 571 23.28 13.65 -30.92
C VAL A 571 23.72 12.37 -30.22
N PHE A 572 22.82 11.41 -30.01
CA PHE A 572 23.19 10.12 -29.42
C PHE A 572 24.19 9.37 -30.30
N GLN A 573 23.99 9.35 -31.63
CA GLN A 573 24.98 8.80 -32.58
C GLN A 573 26.33 9.52 -32.48
N HIS A 574 26.32 10.86 -32.38
CA HIS A 574 27.52 11.68 -32.21
C HIS A 574 28.24 11.37 -30.90
N MET A 575 27.52 11.09 -29.81
CA MET A 575 28.12 10.72 -28.52
C MET A 575 28.68 9.29 -28.54
N LEU A 576 28.01 8.35 -29.21
CA LEU A 576 28.42 6.94 -29.27
C LEU A 576 29.55 6.69 -30.29
N GLY A 577 29.60 7.44 -31.39
CA GLY A 577 30.60 7.28 -32.45
C GLY A 577 32.08 7.32 -31.98
N PRO A 578 32.46 8.31 -31.14
CA PRO A 578 33.80 8.43 -30.58
C PRO A 578 34.21 7.35 -29.58
N ILE A 579 33.30 6.43 -29.20
CA ILE A 579 33.65 5.33 -28.30
C ILE A 579 34.74 4.47 -28.96
N PRO A 580 35.90 4.28 -28.29
CA PRO A 580 36.97 3.41 -28.76
C PRO A 580 36.46 2.03 -29.15
N LYS A 581 36.96 1.47 -30.26
CA LYS A 581 36.50 0.17 -30.80
C LYS A 581 36.53 -0.95 -29.76
N VAL A 582 37.53 -0.94 -28.87
CA VAL A 582 37.68 -1.91 -27.77
C VAL A 582 36.50 -1.91 -26.79
N TYR A 583 35.80 -0.79 -26.61
CA TYR A 583 34.66 -0.69 -25.69
C TYR A 583 33.31 -0.94 -26.35
N ARG A 584 33.22 -1.00 -27.68
CA ARG A 584 31.95 -1.13 -28.40
C ARG A 584 31.19 -2.43 -28.09
N PRO A 585 31.84 -3.62 -28.00
CA PRO A 585 31.14 -4.84 -27.59
C PRO A 585 30.57 -4.74 -26.17
N HIS A 586 31.31 -4.15 -25.23
CA HIS A 586 30.84 -3.93 -23.86
C HIS A 586 29.67 -2.94 -23.82
N THR A 587 29.75 -1.87 -24.61
CA THR A 587 28.70 -0.85 -24.74
C THR A 587 27.41 -1.48 -25.26
N ALA A 588 27.50 -2.25 -26.36
CA ALA A 588 26.36 -2.97 -26.94
C ALA A 588 25.72 -3.92 -25.92
N ARG A 589 26.54 -4.66 -25.16
CA ARG A 589 26.05 -5.57 -24.12
C ARG A 589 25.34 -4.83 -23.00
N ILE A 590 25.91 -3.74 -22.47
CA ILE A 590 25.29 -2.96 -21.40
C ILE A 590 23.94 -2.39 -21.86
N PHE A 591 23.86 -1.82 -23.07
CA PHE A 591 22.58 -1.34 -23.58
C PHE A 591 21.57 -2.47 -23.81
N LYS A 592 22.01 -3.63 -24.34
CA LYS A 592 21.15 -4.81 -24.48
C LYS A 592 20.57 -5.25 -23.13
N VAL A 593 21.39 -5.27 -22.08
CA VAL A 593 20.95 -5.59 -20.72
C VAL A 593 19.99 -4.53 -20.17
N ALA A 594 20.32 -3.25 -20.29
CA ALA A 594 19.47 -2.15 -19.83
C ALA A 594 18.11 -2.10 -20.55
N MET A 595 18.03 -2.55 -21.80
CA MET A 595 16.77 -2.64 -22.56
C MET A 595 15.99 -3.93 -22.34
N SER A 596 16.59 -4.95 -21.70
CA SER A 596 16.06 -6.31 -21.74
C SER A 596 14.90 -6.59 -20.78
N TYR A 597 14.79 -5.80 -19.71
CA TYR A 597 13.83 -5.97 -18.65
C TYR A 597 13.05 -4.69 -18.46
N ASP A 598 11.77 -4.82 -18.08
CA ASP A 598 10.87 -3.67 -17.98
C ASP A 598 11.24 -2.71 -16.82
N SER A 599 11.98 -3.20 -15.83
CA SER A 599 12.48 -2.42 -14.70
C SER A 599 14.02 -2.26 -14.75
N PRO A 600 14.57 -1.12 -14.27
CA PRO A 600 16.00 -0.97 -14.06
C PRO A 600 16.59 -2.10 -13.22
N LEU A 601 17.76 -2.61 -13.64
CA LEU A 601 18.49 -3.65 -12.93
C LEU A 601 19.52 -3.04 -11.97
N PRO A 602 19.84 -3.72 -10.86
CA PRO A 602 20.90 -3.30 -9.95
C PRO A 602 22.24 -3.13 -10.65
N MET A 603 22.95 -2.04 -10.37
CA MET A 603 24.29 -1.76 -10.91
C MET A 603 25.29 -2.89 -10.61
N ILE A 604 25.19 -3.49 -9.42
CA ILE A 604 26.06 -4.60 -9.03
C ILE A 604 25.94 -5.81 -9.97
N LEU A 605 24.76 -6.03 -10.57
CA LEU A 605 24.52 -7.11 -11.53
C LEU A 605 25.38 -6.95 -12.79
N TYR A 606 25.51 -5.71 -13.29
CA TYR A 606 26.35 -5.40 -14.45
C TYR A 606 27.82 -5.73 -14.19
N SER A 607 28.29 -5.59 -12.94
CA SER A 607 29.68 -5.90 -12.58
C SER A 607 30.03 -7.38 -12.73
N PHE A 608 29.06 -8.28 -12.61
CA PHE A 608 29.25 -9.73 -12.74
C PHE A 608 29.25 -10.22 -14.20
N LEU A 609 28.68 -9.45 -15.13
CA LEU A 609 28.60 -9.86 -16.53
C LEU A 609 29.98 -10.03 -17.16
N GLU A 610 30.96 -9.22 -16.78
CA GLU A 610 32.34 -9.40 -17.25
C GLU A 610 33.01 -10.64 -16.65
N ASP A 611 32.80 -10.90 -15.35
CA ASP A 611 33.34 -12.07 -14.68
C ASP A 611 32.85 -13.36 -15.36
N ILE A 612 31.56 -13.40 -15.72
CA ILE A 612 30.94 -14.55 -16.40
C ILE A 612 31.44 -14.72 -17.83
N SER A 613 31.60 -13.64 -18.59
CA SER A 613 32.14 -13.75 -19.94
C SER A 613 33.60 -14.20 -19.94
N ASN A 614 34.37 -13.85 -18.91
CA ASN A 614 35.75 -14.30 -18.78
C ASN A 614 35.85 -15.76 -18.28
N ASP A 615 34.98 -16.15 -17.34
CA ASP A 615 34.92 -17.50 -16.80
C ASP A 615 33.46 -17.93 -16.53
N PRO A 616 32.79 -18.59 -17.49
CA PRO A 616 31.43 -19.11 -17.30
C PRO A 616 31.32 -20.18 -16.20
N SER A 617 32.45 -20.80 -15.81
CA SER A 617 32.47 -21.86 -14.79
C SER A 617 32.33 -21.33 -13.37
N ILE A 618 32.53 -20.02 -13.15
CA ILE A 618 32.45 -19.35 -11.85
C ILE A 618 31.10 -19.61 -11.13
N VAL A 619 30.03 -19.76 -11.91
CA VAL A 619 28.67 -20.02 -11.40
C VAL A 619 28.55 -21.43 -10.83
N GLN A 620 29.33 -22.38 -11.34
CA GLN A 620 29.32 -23.79 -10.93
C GLN A 620 30.22 -24.06 -9.74
N GLN A 621 31.12 -23.13 -9.42
CA GLN A 621 31.96 -23.20 -8.24
C GLN A 621 31.10 -23.03 -6.97
N LYS A 622 31.42 -23.79 -5.93
CA LYS A 622 30.82 -23.64 -4.59
C LYS A 622 31.38 -22.38 -3.92
N ILE A 623 31.05 -21.22 -4.45
CA ILE A 623 31.44 -19.93 -3.88
C ILE A 623 30.46 -19.65 -2.74
N HIS A 624 30.87 -19.99 -1.52
CA HIS A 624 30.12 -19.70 -0.29
C HIS A 624 30.64 -18.48 0.46
N GLN A 625 31.69 -17.81 -0.04
CA GLN A 625 32.22 -16.61 0.59
C GLN A 625 31.34 -15.40 0.25
N PRO A 626 30.73 -14.76 1.27
CA PRO A 626 29.96 -13.55 1.07
C PRO A 626 30.82 -12.44 0.45
N LEU A 627 30.19 -11.56 -0.32
CA LEU A 627 30.81 -10.40 -0.90
C LEU A 627 31.16 -9.41 0.24
N GLU A 628 32.45 -9.25 0.51
CA GLU A 628 32.92 -8.34 1.56
C GLU A 628 32.69 -6.86 1.15
N MET A 629 32.52 -5.99 2.15
CA MET A 629 32.31 -4.55 1.94
C MET A 629 33.37 -3.89 1.03
N PRO A 630 34.68 -4.15 1.20
CA PRO A 630 35.69 -3.55 0.32
C PRO A 630 35.55 -3.99 -1.14
N GLU A 631 35.30 -5.28 -1.38
CA GLU A 631 35.08 -5.79 -2.74
C GLU A 631 33.81 -5.20 -3.37
N PHE A 632 32.73 -5.09 -2.59
CA PHE A 632 31.48 -4.49 -3.06
C PHE A 632 31.68 -3.04 -3.50
N LEU A 633 32.31 -2.21 -2.67
CA LEU A 633 32.58 -0.80 -2.99
C LEU A 633 33.52 -0.66 -4.20
N GLU A 634 34.54 -1.50 -4.30
CA GLU A 634 35.44 -1.52 -5.46
C GLU A 634 34.69 -1.88 -6.74
N ARG A 635 33.80 -2.88 -6.70
CA ARG A 635 32.96 -3.26 -7.84
C ARG A 635 32.02 -2.13 -8.25
N GLN A 636 31.44 -1.42 -7.28
CA GLN A 636 30.57 -0.29 -7.57
C GLN A 636 31.33 0.87 -8.24
N ASP A 637 32.47 1.30 -7.68
CA ASP A 637 33.32 2.35 -8.27
C ASP A 637 33.80 1.95 -9.67
N ARG A 638 34.26 0.71 -9.83
CA ARG A 638 34.70 0.18 -11.14
C ARG A 638 33.56 0.20 -12.16
N MET A 639 32.36 -0.25 -11.78
CA MET A 639 31.21 -0.25 -12.68
C MET A 639 30.74 1.16 -13.02
N GLN A 640 30.76 2.09 -12.07
CA GLN A 640 30.43 3.49 -12.31
C GLN A 640 31.35 4.13 -13.35
N ARG A 641 32.67 3.94 -13.22
CA ARG A 641 33.65 4.43 -14.20
C ARG A 641 33.46 3.80 -15.58
N ARG A 642 33.09 2.52 -15.64
CA ARG A 642 32.83 1.82 -16.89
C ARG A 642 31.56 2.30 -17.57
N LEU A 643 30.48 2.53 -16.83
CA LEU A 643 29.25 3.12 -17.38
C LEU A 643 29.54 4.48 -18.00
N ASP A 644 30.34 5.32 -17.33
CA ASP A 644 30.75 6.62 -17.88
C ASP A 644 31.58 6.47 -19.17
N ALA A 645 32.61 5.61 -19.15
CA ALA A 645 33.47 5.37 -20.30
C ALA A 645 32.75 4.75 -21.50
N TYR A 646 31.88 3.77 -21.26
CA TYR A 646 31.24 2.94 -22.29
C TYR A 646 29.94 3.57 -22.79
N CYS A 647 29.16 4.21 -21.93
CA CYS A 647 27.84 4.74 -22.30
C CYS A 647 27.81 6.27 -22.43
N LYS A 648 28.91 6.98 -22.13
CA LYS A 648 29.06 8.44 -22.31
C LYS A 648 27.98 9.27 -21.59
N GLY A 649 27.49 8.75 -20.46
CA GLY A 649 26.44 9.37 -19.66
C GLY A 649 25.02 9.25 -20.25
N LEU A 650 24.79 8.34 -21.21
CA LEU A 650 23.44 7.99 -21.68
C LEU A 650 22.70 7.05 -20.72
N LEU A 651 23.43 6.41 -19.81
CA LEU A 651 22.90 5.72 -18.64
C LEU A 651 23.31 6.48 -17.38
N GLU A 652 22.42 6.51 -16.41
CA GLU A 652 22.60 7.12 -15.10
C GLU A 652 22.46 6.09 -13.98
N ILE A 653 23.06 6.41 -12.83
CA ILE A 653 23.00 5.60 -11.63
C ILE A 653 22.00 6.27 -10.69
N VAL A 654 20.93 5.54 -10.36
CA VAL A 654 19.86 6.03 -9.49
C VAL A 654 19.95 5.30 -8.15
N VAL A 655 19.99 6.06 -7.05
CA VAL A 655 19.97 5.52 -5.69
C VAL A 655 18.59 5.82 -5.09
N PRO A 656 17.76 4.82 -4.79
CA PRO A 656 16.44 5.02 -4.19
C PRO A 656 16.54 5.75 -2.85
N THR A 657 15.68 6.75 -2.66
CA THR A 657 15.61 7.64 -1.50
C THR A 657 15.36 6.91 -0.17
N GLU A 658 14.79 5.70 -0.20
CA GLU A 658 14.44 4.92 1.01
C GLU A 658 15.64 4.21 1.68
N GLU A 659 16.83 4.19 1.07
CA GLU A 659 18.01 3.48 1.61
C GLU A 659 19.23 4.38 1.90
N THR A 660 19.04 5.70 2.06
CA THR A 660 20.11 6.60 2.55
C THR A 660 20.49 6.23 3.99
N GLY A 661 21.40 5.28 4.16
CA GLY A 661 21.87 4.80 5.47
C GLY A 661 22.32 3.34 5.53
N SER A 662 22.09 2.52 4.51
CA SER A 662 22.61 1.14 4.48
C SER A 662 23.90 1.03 3.64
N CYS A 663 24.96 0.45 4.19
CA CYS A 663 26.25 0.27 3.52
C CYS A 663 26.17 -0.70 2.30
N PHE A 664 25.10 -1.49 2.20
CA PHE A 664 24.89 -2.55 1.20
C PHE A 664 23.59 -2.30 0.41
N SER A 665 23.58 -1.28 -0.46
CA SER A 665 22.45 -1.00 -1.33
C SER A 665 22.58 -1.75 -2.67
N ILE A 666 21.95 -2.93 -2.76
CA ILE A 666 21.65 -3.58 -4.07
C ILE A 666 20.55 -2.83 -4.85
N THR A 667 20.00 -1.77 -4.26
CA THR A 667 18.90 -0.99 -4.85
C THR A 667 19.43 0.14 -5.73
N THR A 668 20.75 0.35 -5.77
CA THR A 668 21.39 1.24 -6.75
C THR A 668 21.17 0.68 -8.16
N GLU A 669 20.34 1.35 -8.95
CA GLU A 669 19.83 0.91 -10.25
C GLU A 669 20.53 1.64 -11.40
N VAL A 670 20.68 0.99 -12.55
CA VAL A 670 21.15 1.62 -13.80
C VAL A 670 19.94 1.93 -14.66
N ASN A 671 19.72 3.22 -14.93
CA ASN A 671 18.59 3.72 -15.70
C ASN A 671 19.06 4.52 -16.93
N PHE A 672 18.17 4.78 -17.88
CA PHE A 672 18.45 5.68 -18.99
C PHE A 672 18.41 7.13 -18.52
N LEU A 673 19.37 7.95 -18.97
CA LEU A 673 19.36 9.40 -18.72
C LEU A 673 18.02 10.05 -19.10
N HIS A 674 17.43 9.58 -20.19
CA HIS A 674 16.12 10.02 -20.65
C HIS A 674 15.46 8.93 -21.50
N GLN A 675 14.13 8.86 -21.52
CA GLN A 675 13.35 7.89 -22.29
C GLN A 675 13.70 7.89 -23.79
N SER A 676 14.03 9.06 -24.36
CA SER A 676 14.48 9.20 -25.75
C SER A 676 15.72 8.36 -26.09
N VAL A 677 16.58 8.09 -25.10
CA VAL A 677 17.75 7.23 -25.30
C VAL A 677 17.31 5.79 -25.52
N ARG A 678 16.35 5.30 -24.72
CA ARG A 678 15.77 3.97 -24.87
C ARG A 678 15.06 3.81 -26.22
N ASP A 679 14.22 4.79 -26.59
CA ASP A 679 13.51 4.79 -27.88
C ASP A 679 14.49 4.74 -29.07
N PHE A 680 15.56 5.54 -28.99
CA PHE A 680 16.61 5.58 -30.00
C PHE A 680 17.30 4.21 -30.14
N LEU A 681 17.64 3.54 -29.03
CA LEU A 681 18.28 2.24 -29.07
C LEU A 681 17.33 1.15 -29.59
N LEU A 682 16.04 1.20 -29.24
CA LEU A 682 15.01 0.29 -29.74
C LEU A 682 14.72 0.44 -31.24
N SER A 683 14.92 1.64 -31.80
CA SER A 683 14.78 1.88 -33.25
C SER A 683 15.79 1.09 -34.12
N GLY A 684 16.79 0.44 -33.52
CA GLY A 684 17.77 -0.38 -34.22
C GLY A 684 18.87 0.40 -34.97
N THR A 685 18.80 1.74 -34.96
CA THR A 685 19.70 2.62 -35.73
C THR A 685 21.08 2.86 -35.08
N ALA A 686 21.33 2.30 -33.88
CA ALA A 686 22.30 2.86 -32.94
C ALA A 686 23.48 1.96 -32.54
N ILE A 687 23.33 0.63 -32.57
CA ILE A 687 24.37 -0.25 -32.02
C ILE A 687 25.39 -0.54 -33.13
N PRO A 688 26.68 -0.19 -32.98
CA PRO A 688 27.71 -0.58 -33.92
C PRO A 688 27.68 -2.11 -34.06
N THR A 689 27.27 -2.57 -35.24
CA THR A 689 27.05 -3.96 -35.64
C THR A 689 28.37 -4.74 -35.74
N GLN A 690 29.01 -4.94 -34.61
CA GLN A 690 29.78 -6.16 -34.37
C GLN A 690 29.13 -6.80 -33.15
N GLU A 691 28.09 -7.59 -33.42
CA GLU A 691 27.64 -8.60 -32.46
C GLU A 691 28.89 -9.35 -31.97
N PRO A 692 29.16 -9.39 -30.66
CA PRO A 692 29.95 -10.49 -30.16
C PRO A 692 29.18 -11.76 -30.51
N THR A 693 29.81 -12.59 -31.33
CA THR A 693 29.48 -13.98 -31.63
C THR A 693 28.83 -14.70 -30.44
N ASP A 694 27.66 -15.29 -30.68
CA ASP A 694 27.19 -16.58 -30.14
C ASP A 694 27.09 -16.80 -28.61
N GLU A 695 27.26 -15.79 -27.77
CA GLU A 695 27.03 -15.95 -26.32
C GLU A 695 25.58 -15.61 -25.93
N ASP A 696 24.87 -16.58 -25.35
CA ASP A 696 23.51 -16.39 -24.82
C ASP A 696 23.53 -15.36 -23.67
N THR A 697 23.31 -14.09 -24.02
CA THR A 697 23.24 -12.96 -23.09
C THR A 697 22.19 -13.22 -21.99
N TRP A 698 21.11 -13.94 -22.31
CA TRP A 698 20.05 -14.26 -21.34
C TRP A 698 20.55 -15.26 -20.31
N LEU A 699 21.30 -16.27 -20.74
CA LEU A 699 21.96 -17.21 -19.85
C LEU A 699 22.97 -16.50 -18.94
N GLN A 700 23.78 -15.58 -19.48
CA GLN A 700 24.73 -14.79 -18.69
C GLN A 700 24.04 -13.94 -17.62
N LEU A 701 22.87 -13.37 -17.93
CA LEU A 701 22.08 -12.64 -16.95
C LEU A 701 21.52 -13.56 -15.85
N CYS A 702 21.05 -14.75 -16.22
CA CYS A 702 20.64 -15.75 -15.23
C CYS A 702 21.80 -16.13 -14.30
N GLN A 703 22.97 -16.34 -14.89
CA GLN A 703 24.21 -16.66 -14.17
C GLN A 703 24.64 -15.52 -13.23
N ALA A 704 24.53 -14.26 -13.67
CA ALA A 704 24.85 -13.09 -12.86
C ALA A 704 23.92 -12.96 -11.66
N ILE A 705 22.61 -13.17 -11.87
CA ILE A 705 21.63 -13.15 -10.77
C ILE A 705 21.90 -14.31 -9.80
N ALA A 706 22.21 -15.50 -10.30
CA ALA A 706 22.55 -16.65 -9.46
C ALA A 706 23.83 -16.43 -8.63
N LEU A 707 24.87 -15.83 -9.21
CA LEU A 707 26.08 -15.44 -8.49
C LEU A 707 25.80 -14.39 -7.42
N LEU A 708 24.96 -13.40 -7.73
CA LEU A 708 24.53 -12.40 -6.76
C LEU A 708 23.78 -13.06 -5.59
N PHE A 709 22.91 -14.04 -5.84
CA PHE A 709 22.29 -14.83 -4.78
C PHE A 709 23.30 -15.63 -3.95
N LYS A 710 24.35 -16.18 -4.57
CA LYS A 710 25.43 -16.94 -3.89
C LYS A 710 26.32 -16.09 -3.01
N ARG A 711 26.68 -14.90 -3.48
CA ARG A 711 27.67 -14.05 -2.81
C ARG A 711 27.05 -12.98 -1.94
N PHE A 712 25.81 -12.58 -2.16
CA PHE A 712 25.24 -11.47 -1.40
C PHE A 712 24.49 -11.98 -0.16
N PRO A 713 24.84 -11.51 1.06
CA PRO A 713 24.05 -11.78 2.26
C PRO A 713 22.76 -10.96 2.17
N LEU A 714 21.78 -11.48 1.44
CA LEU A 714 20.45 -10.91 1.34
C LEU A 714 19.72 -11.21 2.66
N SER A 715 20.13 -10.51 3.72
CA SER A 715 19.64 -10.62 5.10
C SER A 715 18.17 -10.25 5.28
N LYS A 716 17.49 -9.91 4.19
CA LYS A 716 16.06 -9.68 4.14
C LYS A 716 15.47 -10.46 2.97
N ARG A 717 14.59 -11.42 3.27
CA ARG A 717 13.81 -12.21 2.30
C ARG A 717 13.23 -11.40 1.11
N TRP A 718 12.76 -10.18 1.32
CA TRP A 718 12.19 -9.36 0.23
C TRP A 718 13.23 -8.89 -0.80
N LYS A 719 14.49 -8.66 -0.40
CA LYS A 719 15.57 -8.29 -1.33
C LYS A 719 15.87 -9.43 -2.30
N ARG A 720 15.69 -10.67 -1.86
CA ARG A 720 15.79 -11.85 -2.73
C ARG A 720 14.63 -11.92 -3.73
N MET A 721 13.44 -11.52 -3.30
CA MET A 721 12.25 -11.51 -4.16
C MET A 721 12.38 -10.51 -5.33
N LEU A 722 13.09 -9.40 -5.15
CA LEU A 722 13.30 -8.39 -6.21
C LEU A 722 13.95 -8.99 -7.48
N LEU A 723 14.81 -9.99 -7.32
CA LEU A 723 15.54 -10.64 -8.42
C LEU A 723 14.92 -11.96 -8.88
N ALA A 724 13.83 -12.41 -8.24
CA ALA A 724 13.13 -13.63 -8.59
C ALA A 724 12.50 -13.56 -9.98
N LYS A 725 11.72 -12.50 -10.23
CA LYS A 725 11.05 -12.26 -11.51
C LYS A 725 12.04 -12.03 -12.66
N PRO A 726 13.09 -11.19 -12.51
CA PRO A 726 14.15 -11.10 -13.52
C PRO A 726 14.82 -12.44 -13.83
N LEU A 727 15.13 -13.26 -12.82
CA LEU A 727 15.78 -14.56 -13.03
C LEU A 727 14.94 -15.49 -13.91
N VAL A 728 13.65 -15.68 -13.57
CA VAL A 728 12.80 -16.59 -14.35
C VAL A 728 12.46 -16.02 -15.73
N TYR A 729 12.38 -14.69 -15.87
CA TYR A 729 12.19 -14.02 -17.15
C TYR A 729 13.37 -14.28 -18.09
N TYR A 730 14.61 -14.07 -17.63
CA TYR A 730 15.79 -14.34 -18.45
C TYR A 730 15.98 -15.83 -18.71
N ALA A 731 15.60 -16.69 -17.76
CA ALA A 731 15.61 -18.13 -17.97
C ALA A 731 14.66 -18.53 -19.10
N LYS A 732 13.48 -17.91 -19.16
CA LYS A 732 12.53 -18.13 -20.25
C LYS A 732 13.08 -17.64 -21.59
N LYS A 733 13.68 -16.45 -21.63
CA LYS A 733 14.32 -15.92 -22.86
C LYS A 733 15.49 -16.80 -23.32
N ALA A 734 16.31 -17.30 -22.40
CA ALA A 734 17.37 -18.26 -22.71
C ALA A 734 16.80 -19.56 -23.28
N GLN A 735 15.71 -20.08 -22.69
CA GLN A 735 15.01 -21.27 -23.18
C GLN A 735 14.48 -21.07 -24.61
N ASP A 736 13.85 -19.92 -24.87
CA ASP A 736 13.29 -19.58 -26.19
C ASP A 736 14.40 -19.39 -27.24
N ASN A 737 15.60 -18.98 -26.81
CA ASN A 737 16.79 -18.89 -27.64
C ASN A 737 17.53 -20.23 -27.83
N GLY A 738 16.98 -21.35 -27.34
CA GLY A 738 17.51 -22.70 -27.56
C GLY A 738 18.49 -23.22 -26.51
N THR A 739 18.66 -22.52 -25.39
CA THR A 739 19.53 -22.99 -24.29
C THR A 739 18.94 -24.22 -23.60
N ASP A 740 19.80 -25.19 -23.27
CA ASP A 740 19.40 -26.45 -22.66
C ASP A 740 18.67 -26.24 -21.32
N CYS A 741 17.48 -26.83 -21.22
CA CYS A 741 16.60 -26.71 -20.05
C CYS A 741 17.25 -27.26 -18.78
N ARG A 742 18.16 -28.25 -18.87
CA ARG A 742 18.85 -28.78 -17.68
C ARG A 742 19.79 -27.74 -17.09
N THR A 743 20.50 -27.00 -17.93
CA THR A 743 21.38 -25.90 -17.52
C THR A 743 20.58 -24.79 -16.83
N ILE A 744 19.47 -24.36 -17.43
CA ILE A 744 18.57 -23.36 -16.85
C ILE A 744 18.02 -23.82 -15.49
N ASN A 745 17.50 -25.04 -15.43
CA ASN A 745 16.93 -25.60 -14.20
C ASN A 745 17.97 -25.71 -13.08
N LYS A 746 19.21 -26.05 -13.42
CA LYS A 746 20.34 -26.08 -12.48
C LYS A 746 20.65 -24.68 -11.95
N ILE A 747 20.77 -23.66 -12.81
CA ILE A 747 21.07 -22.28 -12.39
C ILE A 747 20.00 -21.74 -11.45
N ILE A 748 18.71 -21.94 -11.77
CA ILE A 748 17.61 -21.47 -10.92
C ILE A 748 17.61 -22.20 -9.57
N SER A 749 17.86 -23.52 -9.58
CA SER A 749 17.94 -24.30 -8.34
C SER A 749 19.12 -23.88 -7.48
N ASP A 750 20.32 -23.77 -8.07
CA ASP A 750 21.54 -23.32 -7.41
C ASP A 750 21.40 -21.91 -6.77
N ALA A 751 20.58 -21.03 -7.36
CA ALA A 751 20.30 -19.70 -6.82
C ALA A 751 19.40 -19.73 -5.57
N TYR A 752 18.52 -20.73 -5.45
CA TYR A 752 17.47 -20.79 -4.42
C TYR A 752 17.69 -21.84 -3.34
N ASP A 753 18.49 -22.86 -3.61
CA ASP A 753 18.88 -23.90 -2.67
C ASP A 753 19.91 -23.39 -1.63
N ILE A 754 20.24 -22.08 -1.69
CA ILE A 754 21.15 -21.38 -0.78
C ILE A 754 20.44 -21.12 0.54
N VAL A 755 20.80 -21.91 1.55
CA VAL A 755 20.32 -21.78 2.92
C VAL A 755 20.93 -20.53 3.55
N ASP A 756 20.08 -19.58 3.94
CA ASP A 756 20.50 -18.49 4.81
C ASP A 756 20.68 -19.03 6.25
N PRO A 757 21.83 -18.79 6.91
CA PRO A 757 22.06 -19.26 8.28
C PRO A 757 21.06 -18.71 9.31
N TRP A 758 20.40 -17.58 9.00
CA TRP A 758 19.52 -16.85 9.92
C TRP A 758 18.04 -16.89 9.48
N GLU A 759 17.76 -16.96 8.17
CA GLU A 759 16.38 -16.98 7.62
C GLU A 759 15.95 -18.31 6.97
N GLY A 760 16.83 -19.31 6.86
CA GLY A 760 16.54 -20.59 6.20
C GLY A 760 16.58 -20.53 4.66
N SER A 761 16.13 -21.59 3.97
CA SER A 761 16.01 -21.60 2.50
C SER A 761 14.81 -20.77 2.04
N ILE A 762 14.91 -20.17 0.85
CA ILE A 762 13.78 -19.48 0.24
C ILE A 762 12.74 -20.53 -0.14
N PRO A 763 11.47 -20.39 0.27
CA PRO A 763 10.47 -21.39 -0.07
C PRO A 763 10.26 -21.48 -1.58
N HIS A 764 10.45 -22.68 -2.14
CA HIS A 764 10.34 -22.93 -3.59
C HIS A 764 9.02 -22.48 -4.21
N HIS A 765 7.95 -22.37 -3.42
CA HIS A 765 6.64 -21.93 -3.88
C HIS A 765 6.59 -20.47 -4.36
N LEU A 766 7.53 -19.61 -3.94
CA LEU A 766 7.60 -18.22 -4.42
C LEU A 766 8.06 -18.15 -5.89
N LEU A 767 9.03 -18.98 -6.27
CA LEU A 767 9.44 -19.14 -7.67
C LEU A 767 8.33 -19.71 -8.54
N ALA A 768 7.45 -20.52 -7.96
CA ALA A 768 6.37 -21.17 -8.69
C ALA A 768 5.43 -20.15 -9.33
N PHE A 769 5.13 -19.06 -8.63
CA PHE A 769 4.28 -17.98 -9.12
C PHE A 769 4.92 -17.28 -10.33
N GLU A 770 6.16 -16.81 -10.17
CA GLU A 770 6.88 -16.08 -11.23
C GLU A 770 7.16 -16.97 -12.45
N ALA A 771 7.56 -18.24 -12.23
CA ALA A 771 7.78 -19.20 -13.30
C ALA A 771 6.50 -19.54 -14.07
N MET A 772 5.35 -19.59 -13.39
CA MET A 772 4.05 -19.76 -14.02
C MET A 772 3.65 -18.52 -14.82
N GLU A 773 3.92 -17.32 -14.30
CA GLU A 773 3.65 -16.05 -14.98
C GLU A 773 4.41 -15.94 -16.32
N VAL A 774 5.69 -16.32 -16.35
CA VAL A 774 6.50 -16.29 -17.59
C VAL A 774 6.37 -17.55 -18.46
N GLY A 775 5.62 -18.56 -18.01
CA GLY A 775 5.38 -19.80 -18.76
C GLY A 775 6.59 -20.77 -18.85
N LEU A 776 7.44 -20.81 -17.84
CA LEU A 776 8.64 -21.67 -17.78
C LEU A 776 8.30 -23.14 -17.43
N LYS A 777 7.56 -23.81 -18.32
CA LYS A 777 6.97 -25.14 -18.11
C LYS A 777 8.00 -26.22 -17.74
N ASP A 778 9.16 -26.26 -18.39
CA ASP A 778 10.16 -27.31 -18.13
C ASP A 778 10.77 -27.22 -16.72
N PHE A 779 10.93 -26.01 -16.18
CA PHE A 779 11.36 -25.80 -14.80
C PHE A 779 10.29 -26.25 -13.81
N ILE A 780 9.03 -25.88 -14.04
CA ILE A 780 7.90 -26.27 -13.18
C ILE A 780 7.79 -27.80 -13.15
N LYS A 781 7.84 -28.44 -14.32
CA LYS A 781 7.84 -29.91 -14.43
C LYS A 781 9.04 -30.52 -13.69
N PHE A 782 10.24 -29.97 -13.87
CA PHE A 782 11.44 -30.43 -13.17
C PHE A 782 11.30 -30.36 -11.64
N LYS A 783 10.83 -29.24 -11.08
CA LYS A 783 10.58 -29.09 -9.63
C LYS A 783 9.46 -30.02 -9.14
N ILE A 784 8.37 -30.15 -9.89
CA ILE A 784 7.31 -31.14 -9.57
C ILE A 784 7.88 -32.55 -9.50
N MET A 785 8.86 -32.92 -10.33
CA MET A 785 9.43 -34.28 -10.31
C MET A 785 10.55 -34.46 -9.27
N SER A 786 11.18 -33.39 -8.79
CA SER A 786 12.38 -33.45 -7.94
C SER A 786 12.17 -33.05 -6.47
N LEU A 787 11.15 -32.24 -6.15
CA LEU A 787 10.90 -31.77 -4.77
C LEU A 787 10.52 -32.91 -3.82
N ALA A 788 10.90 -32.82 -2.55
CA ALA A 788 10.47 -33.74 -1.50
C ALA A 788 8.94 -33.67 -1.26
N GLU A 789 8.36 -34.70 -0.63
CA GLU A 789 6.91 -34.76 -0.36
C GLU A 789 6.41 -33.61 0.54
N SER A 790 7.25 -33.10 1.45
CA SER A 790 6.95 -31.94 2.30
C SER A 790 6.75 -30.64 1.51
N ASP A 791 7.47 -30.48 0.38
CA ASP A 791 7.57 -29.21 -0.35
C ASP A 791 6.75 -29.19 -1.64
N ILE A 792 6.35 -30.36 -2.15
CA ILE A 792 5.56 -30.47 -3.38
C ILE A 792 4.16 -29.87 -3.21
N LEU A 793 3.51 -30.10 -2.06
CA LEU A 793 2.12 -29.68 -1.85
C LEU A 793 1.99 -28.14 -1.79
N PRO A 794 2.83 -27.40 -1.04
CA PRO A 794 2.88 -25.94 -1.12
C PRO A 794 3.18 -25.44 -2.53
N PHE A 795 4.15 -26.04 -3.23
CA PHE A 795 4.55 -25.63 -4.57
C PHE A 795 3.40 -25.76 -5.59
N VAL A 796 2.74 -26.91 -5.63
CA VAL A 796 1.60 -27.18 -6.53
C VAL A 796 0.42 -26.27 -6.20
N ARG A 797 0.12 -26.04 -4.91
CA ARG A 797 -0.95 -25.13 -4.50
C ARG A 797 -0.72 -23.71 -5.02
N TYR A 798 0.53 -23.22 -4.99
CA TYR A 798 0.89 -21.92 -5.56
C TYR A 798 0.79 -21.89 -7.08
N CYS A 799 1.28 -22.92 -7.80
CA CYS A 799 1.10 -23.02 -9.25
C CYS A 799 -0.38 -22.95 -9.66
N LEU A 800 -1.24 -23.72 -8.98
CA LEU A 800 -2.67 -23.76 -9.25
C LEU A 800 -3.37 -22.45 -8.89
N THR A 801 -2.98 -21.81 -7.79
CA THR A 801 -3.51 -20.49 -7.41
C THR A 801 -3.13 -19.43 -8.45
N SER A 802 -1.91 -19.47 -8.96
CA SER A 802 -1.44 -18.59 -10.05
C SER A 802 -2.18 -18.84 -11.37
N ALA A 803 -2.53 -20.09 -11.67
CA ALA A 803 -3.22 -20.46 -12.91
C ALA A 803 -4.70 -20.00 -12.95
N ARG A 804 -5.34 -19.78 -11.79
CA ARG A 804 -6.76 -19.36 -11.67
C ARG A 804 -7.10 -18.08 -12.41
N GLY A 805 -6.13 -17.19 -12.63
CA GLY A 805 -6.36 -15.87 -13.23
C GLY A 805 -6.16 -15.78 -14.75
N ARG A 806 -5.73 -16.84 -15.45
CA ARG A 806 -5.29 -16.70 -16.86
C ARG A 806 -5.83 -17.75 -17.82
N THR A 807 -5.64 -19.06 -17.58
CA THR A 807 -6.14 -20.12 -18.48
C THR A 807 -6.38 -21.47 -17.77
N PRO A 808 -7.55 -22.14 -17.97
CA PRO A 808 -7.83 -23.47 -17.44
C PRO A 808 -6.84 -24.56 -17.92
N GLU A 809 -6.27 -24.38 -19.11
CA GLU A 809 -5.33 -25.32 -19.73
C GLU A 809 -4.03 -25.48 -18.94
N MET A 810 -3.53 -24.39 -18.35
CA MET A 810 -2.29 -24.43 -17.58
C MET A 810 -2.47 -25.16 -16.25
N ALA A 811 -3.63 -24.97 -15.59
CA ALA A 811 -3.97 -25.72 -14.38
C ALA A 811 -4.09 -27.23 -14.66
N SER A 812 -4.76 -27.59 -15.75
CA SER A 812 -4.85 -28.99 -16.22
C SER A 812 -3.48 -29.59 -16.52
N TRP A 813 -2.58 -28.82 -17.15
CA TRP A 813 -1.21 -29.26 -17.41
C TRP A 813 -0.40 -29.50 -16.12
N VAL A 814 -0.52 -28.62 -15.11
CA VAL A 814 0.13 -28.81 -13.80
C VAL A 814 -0.37 -30.08 -13.12
N ILE A 815 -1.70 -30.31 -13.11
CA ILE A 815 -2.32 -31.52 -12.54
C ILE A 815 -1.78 -32.77 -13.24
N SER A 816 -1.74 -32.78 -14.57
CA SER A 816 -1.18 -33.89 -15.36
C SER A 816 0.28 -34.17 -15.01
N CYS A 817 1.09 -33.14 -14.72
CA CYS A 817 2.47 -33.32 -14.29
C CYS A 817 2.57 -34.01 -12.92
N VAL A 818 1.67 -33.68 -11.99
CA VAL A 818 1.64 -34.33 -10.67
C VAL A 818 1.12 -35.77 -10.77
N GLU A 819 0.13 -36.05 -11.61
CA GLU A 819 -0.39 -37.41 -11.85
C GLU A 819 0.64 -38.36 -12.46
N LYS A 820 1.55 -37.82 -13.28
CA LYS A 820 2.66 -38.58 -13.88
C LYS A 820 3.77 -38.94 -12.88
N ARG A 821 3.76 -38.36 -11.66
CA ARG A 821 4.65 -38.70 -10.57
C ARG A 821 4.12 -39.95 -9.82
N ARG A 822 4.85 -41.07 -9.76
CA ARG A 822 4.43 -42.35 -9.10
C ARG A 822 5.47 -42.91 -8.10
N PRO A 823 5.08 -43.64 -7.02
CA PRO A 823 3.76 -43.77 -6.39
C PRO A 823 3.76 -43.42 -4.89
N SER A 824 3.20 -42.25 -4.57
CA SER A 824 2.51 -41.94 -3.31
C SER A 824 1.35 -41.01 -3.66
N SER A 825 0.56 -41.42 -4.66
CA SER A 825 -0.59 -40.71 -5.26
C SER A 825 -1.79 -40.55 -4.31
N LYS A 826 -1.52 -40.29 -3.04
CA LYS A 826 -2.43 -39.76 -2.02
C LYS A 826 -2.20 -38.26 -1.74
N VAL A 827 -1.15 -37.63 -2.29
CA VAL A 827 -0.85 -36.20 -2.05
C VAL A 827 -1.96 -35.27 -2.54
N ILE A 828 -2.74 -35.65 -3.56
CA ILE A 828 -3.86 -34.82 -4.05
C ILE A 828 -5.22 -35.35 -3.59
N SER A 829 -5.38 -36.64 -3.28
CA SER A 829 -6.71 -37.25 -3.11
C SER A 829 -7.29 -37.25 -1.68
N LYS A 830 -6.55 -36.82 -0.64
CA LYS A 830 -7.08 -36.86 0.74
C LYS A 830 -7.04 -35.59 1.58
N GLU A 831 -6.22 -34.58 1.27
CA GLU A 831 -6.04 -33.43 2.16
C GLU A 831 -6.44 -32.06 1.59
N THR A 832 -6.80 -31.97 0.31
CA THR A 832 -6.81 -30.66 -0.36
C THR A 832 -8.17 -30.10 -0.75
N GLY A 833 -9.26 -30.87 -0.67
CA GLY A 833 -10.59 -30.37 -1.07
C GLY A 833 -10.62 -29.79 -2.51
N PHE A 834 -9.73 -30.24 -3.41
CA PHE A 834 -9.64 -29.68 -4.76
C PHE A 834 -10.84 -30.06 -5.64
N ASP A 835 -11.55 -31.15 -5.34
CA ASP A 835 -12.75 -31.59 -6.07
C ASP A 835 -13.94 -30.61 -5.96
N SER A 836 -13.98 -29.74 -4.95
CA SER A 836 -15.01 -28.70 -4.82
C SER A 836 -14.59 -27.33 -5.34
N TYR A 837 -13.32 -27.15 -5.74
CA TYR A 837 -12.77 -25.85 -6.11
C TYR A 837 -12.62 -25.66 -7.64
N PHE A 838 -12.72 -26.75 -8.42
CA PHE A 838 -12.62 -26.72 -9.89
C PHE A 838 -13.87 -27.30 -10.61
N ARG A 839 -14.85 -27.81 -9.85
CA ARG A 839 -16.26 -27.88 -10.31
C ARG A 839 -16.95 -26.59 -9.91
#